data_AF-A0A9N9VKS0-F1
#
_entry.id   AF-A0A9N9VKS0-F1
#
_cell.length_a   1.000
_cell.length_b   1.000
_cell.length_c   1.000
_cell.angle_alpha   90.00
_cell.angle_beta   90.00
_cell.angle_gamma   90.00
#
_symmetry.space_group_name_H-M   'P 1'
#
loop_
_entity.id
_entity.type
_entity.pdbx_description
1 polymer ?
#
loop_
_entity_poly.entity_id
_entity_poly.type
_entity_poly.pdbx_seq_one_letter_code
_entity_poly.pdbx_strand_id
1 'polypeptide(L)'
;MASNELESLFLFASKYPRLYENLYERYQELLEGGHDPNEEWGDGRGLIRSSPLFSAIMDENVQLTALLLNFGADATRYNGRGRTALHEAIFRAHKPIIELLLERGTSPETPLKSEFLQGGTALHLAVSGGQVDIVQSLLSHDCNSQARCESGWTPADIAILDHHSAVLEVLLSKINLETMCSPGNNDQCSLSLDAKADGNTSFLASHLLEHGVRGSDREHHAFFRSGLSRSLNLLNPNMAISDLSKTLIGHMESFLRLGAGINGLINWARNLCKACIEFNTRNGEILFTAFDHSRDLPSLKASSESGCDLCQLLLEALDNHWCLLHQIDKHWIEELGVKPKVRLLLENKEVVPRFGSHRLIVVCGEKISFMDLNHVQKQINEAVSQTAPTDTMTTGSERSLAVAKAWMERCEAKHETCRRLKLGKLPSRVIEISSDLHPPKIHISVGEQLPYVALSYCWGTDQNIRLLSTNVETYMEGIPSEAIPRTIADALEITKALGLKYLWVDSLCILQDSEQDLQHELSYMGEIYANAWLTIAPKNSSSCNDGCFRKRGWKTSAIVPLDIRLPPPTEQRTSQTHLQVENKRTSCVNRLMVLPRHRMEENGKKSVLRTRGWTLQEELLSRRMLHCSDRELSWTCLEGRCTERIPEQEDIRGRRKWKYAMRRVIVTGIDGYGNLNKLTREDVFNNWLEIVENYLKRELSKPEDRLAAIQGVQEAIGRVLNDTPVAGIWKGQLLAPSLLWKVSDPKAKTAAKQTKTGSGIMT
;
A
#
# COMPACT_ATOMS: atom_id res chain seq x y z
N MET A 1 -45.24 -5.94 14.73
CA MET A 1 -44.99 -4.59 14.18
C MET A 1 -44.66 -3.66 15.35
N ALA A 2 -43.47 -3.80 15.96
CA ALA A 2 -43.03 -2.94 17.07
C ALA A 2 -41.51 -2.64 17.05
N SER A 3 -40.75 -3.13 16.06
CA SER A 3 -39.27 -3.14 16.09
C SER A 3 -38.59 -1.95 15.38
N ASN A 4 -39.26 -0.80 15.22
CA ASN A 4 -38.71 0.29 14.41
C ASN A 4 -38.92 1.71 14.99
N GLU A 5 -39.55 1.86 16.16
CA GLU A 5 -39.86 3.19 16.70
C GLU A 5 -38.64 3.88 17.33
N LEU A 6 -37.79 3.14 18.06
CA LEU A 6 -36.51 3.66 18.59
C LEU A 6 -35.53 4.01 17.46
N GLU A 7 -35.42 3.17 16.43
CA GLU A 7 -34.62 3.44 15.23
C GLU A 7 -35.11 4.70 14.49
N SER A 8 -36.42 4.83 14.29
CA SER A 8 -37.01 5.97 13.60
C SER A 8 -36.82 7.27 14.39
N LEU A 9 -36.95 7.21 15.71
CA LEU A 9 -36.70 8.33 16.61
C LEU A 9 -35.23 8.78 16.55
N PHE A 10 -34.30 7.83 16.55
CA PHE A 10 -32.86 8.09 16.38
C PHE A 10 -32.53 8.74 15.03
N LEU A 11 -32.95 8.12 13.92
CA LEU A 11 -32.67 8.63 12.57
C LEU A 11 -33.24 10.04 12.36
N PHE A 12 -34.39 10.32 12.98
CA PHE A 12 -35.02 11.64 12.92
C PHE A 12 -34.31 12.67 13.80
N ALA A 13 -33.95 12.32 15.05
CA ALA A 13 -33.22 13.19 15.97
C ALA A 13 -31.83 13.57 15.43
N SER A 14 -31.12 12.62 14.82
CA SER A 14 -29.82 12.86 14.17
C SER A 14 -29.93 13.84 12.98
N LYS A 15 -31.06 13.80 12.25
CA LYS A 15 -31.28 14.66 11.07
C LYS A 15 -31.83 16.03 11.44
N TYR A 16 -32.57 16.15 12.54
CA TYR A 16 -33.24 17.39 12.97
C TYR A 16 -33.12 17.66 14.48
N PRO A 17 -31.93 17.95 15.02
CA PRO A 17 -31.70 18.06 16.47
C PRO A 17 -32.50 19.18 17.14
N ARG A 18 -32.83 20.24 16.39
CA ARG A 18 -33.56 21.42 16.89
C ARG A 18 -35.08 21.24 16.95
N LEU A 19 -35.62 20.15 16.41
CA LEU A 19 -37.07 19.93 16.30
C LEU A 19 -37.63 18.99 17.37
N TYR A 20 -36.78 18.41 18.22
CA TYR A 20 -37.20 17.48 19.28
C TYR A 20 -36.94 18.10 20.66
N GLU A 21 -37.88 18.94 21.12
CA GLU A 21 -37.74 19.60 22.44
C GLU A 21 -37.83 18.62 23.63
N ASN A 22 -38.42 17.43 23.44
CA ASN A 22 -38.63 16.44 24.51
C ASN A 22 -38.12 15.03 24.15
N LEU A 23 -36.93 14.93 23.54
CA LEU A 23 -36.34 13.63 23.15
C LEU A 23 -36.28 12.64 24.34
N TYR A 24 -35.95 13.14 25.53
CA TYR A 24 -35.90 12.35 26.77
C TYR A 24 -37.26 11.72 27.12
N GLU A 25 -38.35 12.51 27.13
CA GLU A 25 -39.69 12.03 27.48
C GLU A 25 -40.17 10.96 26.49
N ARG A 26 -39.84 11.11 25.20
CA ARG A 26 -40.24 10.14 24.19
C ARG A 26 -39.48 8.81 24.31
N TYR A 27 -38.19 8.85 24.62
CA TYR A 27 -37.45 7.63 24.95
C TYR A 27 -38.00 6.98 26.21
N GLN A 28 -38.39 7.77 27.23
CA GLN A 28 -38.99 7.25 28.46
C GLN A 28 -40.31 6.53 28.19
N GLU A 29 -41.23 7.14 27.43
CA GLU A 29 -42.52 6.52 27.05
C GLU A 29 -42.33 5.18 26.31
N LEU A 30 -41.40 5.13 25.36
CA LEU A 30 -41.13 3.91 24.59
C LEU A 30 -40.57 2.80 25.47
N LEU A 31 -39.65 3.12 26.38
CA LEU A 31 -39.05 2.16 27.30
C LEU A 31 -40.06 1.67 28.34
N GLU A 32 -40.90 2.56 28.90
CA GLU A 32 -42.03 2.19 29.77
C GLU A 32 -43.06 1.31 29.05
N GLY A 33 -43.23 1.51 27.74
CA GLY A 33 -44.05 0.69 26.85
C GLY A 33 -43.46 -0.69 26.52
N GLY A 34 -42.30 -1.05 27.08
CA GLY A 34 -41.68 -2.37 26.93
C GLY A 34 -40.79 -2.56 25.70
N HIS A 35 -40.33 -1.47 25.06
CA HIS A 35 -39.36 -1.55 23.96
C HIS A 35 -37.96 -1.93 24.49
N ASP A 36 -37.22 -2.76 23.75
CA ASP A 36 -35.90 -3.23 24.15
C ASP A 36 -34.84 -2.11 23.99
N PRO A 37 -34.20 -1.62 25.08
CA PRO A 37 -33.14 -0.62 25.00
C PRO A 37 -31.87 -1.13 24.29
N ASN A 38 -31.79 -2.43 23.99
CA ASN A 38 -30.65 -3.09 23.34
C ASN A 38 -30.89 -3.40 21.86
N GLU A 39 -31.98 -2.88 21.28
CA GLU A 39 -32.26 -3.05 19.87
C GLU A 39 -31.11 -2.47 19.02
N GLU A 40 -30.62 -3.25 18.07
CA GLU A 40 -29.54 -2.85 17.16
C GLU A 40 -30.12 -2.62 15.77
N TRP A 41 -29.82 -1.48 15.17
CA TRP A 41 -30.16 -1.19 13.78
C TRP A 41 -28.91 -0.88 12.95
N GLY A 42 -29.02 -1.12 11.64
CA GLY A 42 -27.98 -0.81 10.67
C GLY A 42 -28.22 0.55 10.04
N ASP A 43 -27.17 1.31 9.73
CA ASP A 43 -27.25 2.62 9.07
C ASP A 43 -27.73 2.58 7.59
N GLY A 44 -28.37 1.49 7.16
CA GLY A 44 -28.75 1.23 5.77
C GLY A 44 -27.57 0.96 4.82
N ARG A 45 -26.31 1.00 5.30
CA ARG A 45 -25.09 0.77 4.51
C ARG A 45 -24.28 -0.45 4.94
N GLY A 46 -24.79 -1.22 5.89
CA GLY A 46 -24.24 -2.53 6.28
C GLY A 46 -22.90 -2.49 7.02
N LEU A 47 -22.46 -1.32 7.50
CA LEU A 47 -21.11 -1.12 8.05
C LEU A 47 -21.09 -0.76 9.54
N ILE A 48 -22.20 -0.31 10.16
CA ILE A 48 -22.26 0.04 11.58
C ILE A 48 -23.56 -0.49 12.18
N ARG A 49 -23.46 -1.40 13.16
CA ARG A 49 -24.54 -1.71 14.11
C ARG A 49 -24.54 -0.62 15.18
N SER A 50 -25.64 0.12 15.30
CA SER A 50 -25.82 1.19 16.30
C SER A 50 -26.93 0.80 17.27
N SER A 51 -26.75 1.12 18.55
CA SER A 51 -27.77 0.94 19.61
C SER A 51 -28.20 2.31 20.19
N PRO A 52 -29.35 2.39 20.88
CA PRO A 52 -29.78 3.61 21.56
C PRO A 52 -28.72 4.16 22.51
N LEU A 53 -28.05 3.27 23.25
CA LEU A 53 -27.01 3.63 24.21
C LEU A 53 -25.80 4.27 23.50
N PHE A 54 -25.34 3.69 22.39
CA PHE A 54 -24.23 4.27 21.64
C PHE A 54 -24.59 5.62 21.02
N SER A 55 -25.83 5.81 20.55
CA SER A 55 -26.29 7.13 20.11
C SER A 55 -26.22 8.16 21.22
N ALA A 56 -26.78 7.87 22.39
CA ALA A 56 -26.78 8.81 23.50
C ALA A 56 -25.36 9.23 23.92
N ILE A 57 -24.40 8.30 23.84
CA ILE A 57 -22.98 8.56 24.10
C ILE A 57 -22.35 9.39 22.97
N MET A 58 -22.70 9.13 21.70
CA MET A 58 -22.19 9.90 20.56
C MET A 58 -22.69 11.36 20.55
N ASP A 59 -23.90 11.57 21.07
CA ASP A 59 -24.55 12.87 21.20
C ASP A 59 -24.25 13.55 22.55
N GLU A 60 -23.38 12.96 23.38
CA GLU A 60 -22.94 13.49 24.68
C GLU A 60 -24.08 13.70 25.69
N ASN A 61 -25.20 12.99 25.51
CA ASN A 61 -26.42 13.17 26.28
C ASN A 61 -26.43 12.31 27.55
N VAL A 62 -26.01 12.92 28.67
CA VAL A 62 -25.89 12.26 29.98
C VAL A 62 -27.25 11.77 30.49
N GLN A 63 -28.31 12.57 30.36
CA GLN A 63 -29.63 12.23 30.88
C GLN A 63 -30.22 11.03 30.12
N LEU A 64 -30.12 11.03 28.79
CA LEU A 64 -30.59 9.92 27.98
C LEU A 64 -29.76 8.65 28.20
N THR A 65 -28.44 8.79 28.39
CA THR A 65 -27.56 7.66 28.74
C THR A 65 -28.00 7.04 30.08
N ALA A 66 -28.28 7.86 31.10
CA ALA A 66 -28.74 7.39 32.40
C ALA A 66 -30.11 6.70 32.33
N LEU A 67 -31.03 7.26 31.54
CA LEU A 67 -32.35 6.67 31.28
C LEU A 67 -32.22 5.29 30.65
N LEU A 68 -31.46 5.17 29.57
CA LEU A 68 -31.26 3.89 28.88
C LEU A 68 -30.63 2.83 29.78
N LEU A 69 -29.64 3.21 30.60
CA LEU A 69 -29.03 2.32 31.59
C LEU A 69 -30.03 1.90 32.69
N ASN A 70 -30.96 2.78 33.10
CA ASN A 70 -32.02 2.44 34.06
C ASN A 70 -32.99 1.37 33.53
N PHE A 71 -33.25 1.37 32.22
CA PHE A 71 -34.12 0.40 31.56
C PHE A 71 -33.40 -0.88 31.11
N GLY A 72 -32.11 -1.06 31.45
CA GLY A 72 -31.36 -2.29 31.18
C GLY A 72 -30.58 -2.28 29.86
N ALA A 73 -30.18 -1.11 29.35
CA ALA A 73 -29.21 -1.05 28.25
C ALA A 73 -27.87 -1.70 28.64
N ASP A 74 -27.36 -2.56 27.76
CA ASP A 74 -26.18 -3.38 27.95
C ASP A 74 -24.92 -2.62 27.52
N ALA A 75 -24.26 -2.01 28.51
CA ALA A 75 -23.02 -1.27 28.34
C ALA A 75 -21.81 -2.17 27.97
N THR A 76 -21.94 -3.50 28.06
CA THR A 76 -20.85 -4.45 27.80
C THR A 76 -20.73 -4.84 26.32
N ARG A 77 -21.74 -4.54 25.50
CA ARG A 77 -21.73 -4.85 24.06
C ARG A 77 -20.71 -4.02 23.30
N TYR A 78 -20.17 -4.63 22.25
CA TYR A 78 -19.28 -3.94 21.31
C TYR A 78 -20.07 -3.33 20.16
N ASN A 79 -19.79 -2.06 19.84
CA ASN A 79 -20.26 -1.45 18.61
C ASN A 79 -19.50 -1.99 17.38
N GLY A 80 -19.89 -1.56 16.17
CA GLY A 80 -19.24 -1.94 14.91
C GLY A 80 -17.75 -1.57 14.79
N ARG A 81 -17.19 -0.83 15.75
CA ARG A 81 -15.75 -0.49 15.84
C ARG A 81 -15.01 -1.30 16.91
N GLY A 82 -15.67 -2.30 17.50
CA GLY A 82 -15.10 -3.13 18.55
C GLY A 82 -14.85 -2.41 19.87
N ARG A 83 -15.71 -1.43 20.20
CA ARG A 83 -15.67 -0.65 21.46
C ARG A 83 -16.93 -0.86 22.29
N THR A 84 -16.78 -0.94 23.60
CA THR A 84 -17.92 -0.89 24.54
C THR A 84 -18.39 0.54 24.79
N ALA A 85 -19.49 0.71 25.52
CA ALA A 85 -20.01 2.04 25.89
C ALA A 85 -18.95 2.90 26.60
N LEU A 86 -18.23 2.30 27.57
CA LEU A 86 -17.15 2.97 28.31
C LEU A 86 -15.99 3.36 27.39
N HIS A 87 -15.58 2.48 26.47
CA HIS A 87 -14.53 2.78 25.50
C HIS A 87 -14.91 3.92 24.56
N GLU A 88 -16.16 3.97 24.09
CA GLU A 88 -16.62 5.05 23.22
C GLU A 88 -16.71 6.38 23.97
N ALA A 89 -17.16 6.37 25.23
CA ALA A 89 -17.18 7.56 26.09
C ALA A 89 -15.76 8.11 26.36
N ILE A 90 -14.79 7.23 26.63
CA ILE A 90 -13.36 7.59 26.78
C ILE A 90 -12.77 8.10 25.47
N PHE A 91 -13.06 7.45 24.34
CA PHE A 91 -12.58 7.90 23.03
C PHE A 91 -13.01 9.33 22.72
N ARG A 92 -14.20 9.72 23.18
CA ARG A 92 -14.77 11.06 22.99
C ARG A 92 -14.46 12.04 24.12
N ALA A 93 -13.81 11.58 25.18
CA ALA A 93 -13.43 12.35 26.36
C ALA A 93 -14.60 12.96 27.18
N HIS A 94 -15.78 12.30 27.20
CA HIS A 94 -16.95 12.78 27.96
C HIS A 94 -16.96 12.28 29.41
N LYS A 95 -16.29 12.99 30.29
CA LYS A 95 -16.15 12.66 31.71
C LYS A 95 -17.47 12.33 32.44
N PRO A 96 -18.58 13.11 32.31
CA PRO A 96 -19.82 12.79 33.03
C PRO A 96 -20.43 11.44 32.62
N ILE A 97 -20.30 11.05 31.35
CA ILE A 97 -20.77 9.75 30.86
C ILE A 97 -19.85 8.62 31.32
N ILE A 98 -18.54 8.87 31.39
CA ILE A 98 -17.55 7.91 31.91
C ILE A 98 -17.85 7.62 33.39
N GLU A 99 -18.05 8.65 34.21
CA GLU A 99 -18.39 8.51 35.62
C GLU A 99 -19.71 7.75 35.80
N LEU A 100 -20.76 8.13 35.06
CA LEU A 100 -22.04 7.42 35.06
C LEU A 100 -21.87 5.93 34.71
N LEU A 101 -21.08 5.58 33.68
CA LEU A 101 -20.88 4.18 33.28
C LEU A 101 -20.09 3.38 34.33
N LEU A 102 -19.11 3.99 34.98
CA LEU A 102 -18.33 3.38 36.07
C LEU A 102 -19.20 3.16 37.32
N GLU A 103 -20.02 4.14 37.70
CA GLU A 103 -20.99 4.02 38.82
C GLU A 103 -22.01 2.91 38.59
N ARG A 104 -22.37 2.64 37.33
CA ARG A 104 -23.27 1.54 36.94
C ARG A 104 -22.58 0.18 36.83
N GLY A 105 -21.33 0.06 37.26
CA GLY A 105 -20.58 -1.20 37.32
C GLY A 105 -20.00 -1.66 35.98
N THR A 106 -19.84 -0.75 35.00
CA THR A 106 -19.15 -1.10 33.75
C THR A 106 -17.67 -1.34 34.03
N SER A 107 -17.19 -2.55 33.76
CA SER A 107 -15.80 -2.89 34.05
C SER A 107 -14.83 -2.16 33.11
N PRO A 108 -13.87 -1.37 33.66
CA PRO A 108 -12.82 -0.73 32.87
C PRO A 108 -11.79 -1.72 32.32
N GLU A 109 -11.79 -2.96 32.82
CA GLU A 109 -10.89 -4.04 32.40
C GLU A 109 -11.38 -4.79 31.16
N THR A 110 -12.55 -4.43 30.63
CA THR A 110 -13.09 -5.08 29.42
C THR A 110 -12.13 -4.85 28.25
N PRO A 111 -11.70 -5.91 27.51
CA PRO A 111 -10.72 -5.74 26.44
C PRO A 111 -11.32 -5.08 25.19
N LEU A 112 -10.55 -4.21 24.54
CA LEU A 112 -10.86 -3.59 23.25
C LEU A 112 -10.75 -4.60 22.11
N LYS A 113 -11.66 -4.52 21.14
CA LYS A 113 -11.58 -5.27 19.87
C LYS A 113 -11.27 -4.33 18.71
N SER A 114 -10.25 -3.50 18.88
CA SER A 114 -9.82 -2.51 17.88
C SER A 114 -8.52 -2.94 17.19
N GLU A 115 -8.32 -2.54 15.94
CA GLU A 115 -7.13 -2.93 15.15
C GLU A 115 -5.79 -2.44 15.74
N PHE A 116 -5.78 -1.35 16.52
CA PHE A 116 -4.54 -0.70 17.00
C PHE A 116 -4.20 -1.00 18.46
N LEU A 117 -5.20 -1.25 19.31
CA LEU A 117 -5.04 -1.55 20.75
C LEU A 117 -5.80 -2.84 21.09
N GLN A 118 -5.64 -3.88 20.26
CA GLN A 118 -6.35 -5.14 20.46
C GLN A 118 -6.04 -5.71 21.85
N GLY A 119 -7.08 -6.11 22.59
CA GLY A 119 -6.97 -6.56 23.97
C GLY A 119 -6.64 -5.47 25.01
N GLY A 120 -6.48 -4.21 24.62
CA GLY A 120 -6.23 -3.11 25.56
C GLY A 120 -7.45 -2.77 26.42
N THR A 121 -7.24 -2.20 27.60
CA THR A 121 -8.30 -1.79 28.53
C THR A 121 -8.73 -0.32 28.33
N ALA A 122 -9.74 0.13 29.08
CA ALA A 122 -10.15 1.53 29.16
C ALA A 122 -8.98 2.48 29.46
N LEU A 123 -8.08 2.06 30.35
CA LEU A 123 -6.89 2.82 30.73
C LEU A 123 -5.90 2.97 29.57
N HIS A 124 -5.70 1.95 28.74
CA HIS A 124 -4.84 2.04 27.54
C HIS A 124 -5.38 3.09 26.55
N LEU A 125 -6.70 3.15 26.37
CA LEU A 125 -7.34 4.10 25.46
C LEU A 125 -7.25 5.54 25.96
N ALA A 126 -7.48 5.76 27.26
CA ALA A 126 -7.33 7.08 27.90
C ALA A 126 -5.88 7.59 27.83
N VAL A 127 -4.92 6.68 28.06
CA VAL A 127 -3.49 7.01 28.00
C VAL A 127 -3.04 7.34 26.58
N SER A 128 -3.43 6.55 25.56
CA SER A 128 -3.11 6.89 24.16
C SER A 128 -3.73 8.22 23.73
N GLY A 129 -4.88 8.58 24.30
CA GLY A 129 -5.52 9.87 24.09
C GLY A 129 -4.87 11.06 24.82
N GLY A 130 -3.87 10.82 25.69
CA GLY A 130 -3.26 11.87 26.50
C GLY A 130 -4.19 12.48 27.57
N GLN A 131 -5.27 11.77 27.93
CA GLN A 131 -6.38 12.33 28.72
C GLN A 131 -6.11 12.24 30.23
N VAL A 132 -5.28 13.14 30.76
CA VAL A 132 -4.81 13.12 32.16
C VAL A 132 -5.96 12.98 33.18
N ASP A 133 -7.03 13.77 33.05
CA ASP A 133 -8.15 13.76 33.99
C ASP A 133 -8.95 12.44 33.98
N ILE A 134 -9.07 11.82 32.81
CA ILE A 134 -9.77 10.53 32.64
C ILE A 134 -8.89 9.40 33.16
N VAL A 135 -7.57 9.47 32.92
CA VAL A 135 -6.60 8.54 33.52
C VAL A 135 -6.67 8.59 35.04
N GLN A 136 -6.72 9.78 35.65
CA GLN A 136 -6.88 9.91 37.10
C GLN A 136 -8.20 9.31 37.61
N SER A 137 -9.32 9.56 36.91
CA SER A 137 -10.62 9.01 37.27
C SER A 137 -10.67 7.47 37.15
N LEU A 138 -10.06 6.90 36.12
CA LEU A 138 -9.95 5.44 35.98
C LEU A 138 -9.08 4.84 37.09
N LEU A 139 -7.94 5.47 37.40
CA LEU A 139 -7.05 5.00 38.47
C LEU A 139 -7.66 5.12 39.87
N SER A 140 -8.65 6.00 40.10
CA SER A 140 -9.39 6.04 41.36
C SER A 140 -10.44 4.93 41.50
N HIS A 141 -10.72 4.17 40.43
CA HIS A 141 -11.62 3.02 40.41
C HIS A 141 -10.86 1.68 40.40
N ASP A 142 -9.66 1.64 41.00
CA ASP A 142 -8.79 0.45 41.13
C ASP A 142 -8.49 -0.29 39.80
N CYS A 143 -8.44 0.45 38.68
CA CYS A 143 -8.03 -0.11 37.39
C CYS A 143 -6.61 -0.68 37.47
N ASN A 144 -6.38 -1.80 36.79
CA ASN A 144 -5.06 -2.41 36.72
C ASN A 144 -4.14 -1.56 35.83
N SER A 145 -3.31 -0.72 36.48
CA SER A 145 -2.31 0.11 35.81
C SER A 145 -1.20 -0.68 35.11
N GLN A 146 -1.12 -1.99 35.38
CA GLN A 146 -0.18 -2.94 34.79
C GLN A 146 -0.86 -3.93 33.83
N ALA A 147 -2.13 -3.70 33.46
CA ALA A 147 -2.82 -4.49 32.44
C ALA A 147 -2.05 -4.46 31.12
N ARG A 148 -2.18 -5.51 30.31
CA ARG A 148 -1.49 -5.62 29.03
C ARG A 148 -2.47 -5.85 27.89
N CYS A 149 -2.26 -5.13 26.79
CA CYS A 149 -2.95 -5.44 25.54
C CYS A 149 -2.43 -6.74 24.91
N GLU A 150 -3.05 -7.23 23.83
CA GLU A 150 -2.61 -8.46 23.13
C GLU A 150 -1.17 -8.37 22.62
N SER A 151 -0.71 -7.16 22.26
CA SER A 151 0.69 -6.91 21.90
C SER A 151 1.63 -6.98 23.10
N GLY A 152 1.11 -6.95 24.33
CA GLY A 152 1.85 -7.04 25.58
C GLY A 152 2.29 -5.69 26.16
N TRP A 153 1.85 -4.56 25.61
CA TRP A 153 2.15 -3.22 26.11
C TRP A 153 1.29 -2.88 27.33
N THR A 154 1.89 -2.21 28.32
CA THR A 154 1.19 -1.59 29.45
C THR A 154 0.75 -0.17 29.14
N PRO A 155 -0.16 0.43 29.94
CA PRO A 155 -0.49 1.85 29.81
C PRO A 155 0.75 2.76 29.93
N ALA A 156 1.71 2.45 30.81
CA ALA A 156 2.93 3.24 30.94
C ALA A 156 3.79 3.19 29.67
N ASP A 157 3.87 2.03 29.00
CA ASP A 157 4.58 1.91 27.72
C ASP A 157 3.94 2.76 26.63
N ILE A 158 2.61 2.79 26.56
CA ILE A 158 1.88 3.65 25.63
C ILE A 158 2.14 5.14 25.93
N ALA A 159 2.15 5.55 27.20
CA ALA A 159 2.45 6.94 27.56
C ALA A 159 3.87 7.36 27.13
N ILE A 160 4.84 6.45 27.22
CA ILE A 160 6.22 6.67 26.75
C ILE A 160 6.28 6.74 25.23
N LEU A 161 5.59 5.83 24.51
CA LEU A 161 5.59 5.78 23.04
C LEU A 161 4.86 6.97 22.39
N ASP A 162 3.75 7.40 22.99
CA ASP A 162 2.91 8.50 22.50
C ASP A 162 3.34 9.88 23.05
N HIS A 163 4.41 9.94 23.85
CA HIS A 163 5.02 11.15 24.43
C HIS A 163 4.14 11.93 25.41
N HIS A 164 3.26 11.24 26.14
CA HIS A 164 2.35 11.84 27.11
C HIS A 164 3.00 11.96 28.49
N SER A 165 3.94 12.90 28.65
CA SER A 165 4.71 13.09 29.90
C SER A 165 3.83 13.29 31.13
N ALA A 166 2.78 14.11 31.04
CA ALA A 166 1.85 14.36 32.14
C ALA A 166 1.04 13.11 32.55
N VAL A 167 0.68 12.27 31.57
CA VAL A 167 -0.01 11.00 31.83
C VAL A 167 0.94 10.00 32.46
N LEU A 168 2.17 9.93 31.97
CA LEU A 168 3.22 9.08 32.53
C LEU A 168 3.49 9.46 33.99
N GLU A 169 3.58 10.75 34.32
CA GLU A 169 3.74 11.21 35.70
C GLU A 169 2.60 10.72 36.62
N VAL A 170 1.35 10.80 36.16
CA VAL A 170 0.20 10.28 36.92
C VAL A 170 0.32 8.76 37.11
N LEU A 171 0.66 8.01 36.07
CA LEU A 171 0.82 6.55 36.15
C LEU A 171 1.94 6.17 37.13
N LEU A 172 3.09 6.85 37.06
CA LEU A 172 4.24 6.60 37.94
C LEU A 172 3.96 7.00 39.38
N SER A 173 3.18 8.07 39.62
CA SER A 173 2.81 8.53 40.97
C SER A 173 1.92 7.54 41.74
N LYS A 174 1.26 6.61 41.03
CA LYS A 174 0.38 5.59 41.60
C LYS A 174 1.07 4.23 41.81
N ILE A 175 2.31 4.07 41.34
CA ILE A 175 3.12 2.88 41.60
C ILE A 175 3.73 3.02 43.00
N ASN A 176 3.13 2.36 44.00
CA ASN A 176 3.62 2.40 45.37
C ASN A 176 4.85 1.47 45.55
N LEU A 177 6.01 2.07 45.76
CA LEU A 177 7.31 1.37 45.87
C LEU A 177 7.48 0.60 47.19
N GLU A 178 6.81 1.00 48.26
CA GLU A 178 6.99 0.43 49.60
C GLU A 178 6.40 -0.99 49.75
N THR A 179 5.36 -1.31 48.99
CA THR A 179 4.70 -2.64 49.01
C THR A 179 5.50 -3.75 48.32
N MET A 180 6.55 -3.42 47.56
CA MET A 180 7.34 -4.38 46.78
C MET A 180 8.54 -4.98 47.55
N CYS A 181 8.88 -4.45 48.73
CA CYS A 181 9.98 -4.93 49.59
C CYS A 181 9.50 -5.79 50.77
N SER A 182 8.44 -6.58 50.60
CA SER A 182 8.04 -7.56 51.61
C SER A 182 8.91 -8.83 51.51
N PRO A 183 9.48 -9.40 52.60
CA PRO A 183 10.54 -10.43 52.54
C PRO A 183 10.07 -11.84 52.12
N GLY A 184 8.95 -11.96 51.41
CA GLY A 184 8.23 -13.23 51.25
C GLY A 184 8.36 -13.93 49.89
N ASN A 185 9.03 -13.35 48.90
CA ASN A 185 9.10 -13.92 47.54
C ASN A 185 10.56 -14.04 47.04
N ASN A 186 11.39 -14.71 47.84
CA ASN A 186 12.81 -14.93 47.56
C ASN A 186 13.07 -16.10 46.59
N ASP A 187 12.49 -16.09 45.39
CA ASP A 187 12.90 -17.06 44.36
C ASP A 187 13.04 -16.49 42.94
N GLN A 188 12.98 -15.16 42.72
CA GLN A 188 13.09 -14.66 41.34
C GLN A 188 13.49 -13.20 41.12
N CYS A 189 14.43 -12.65 41.90
CA CYS A 189 15.15 -11.43 41.52
C CYS A 189 16.64 -11.62 41.75
N SER A 190 17.39 -11.92 40.69
CA SER A 190 18.84 -12.03 40.72
C SER A 190 19.48 -10.74 40.20
N LEU A 191 19.39 -9.67 40.98
CA LEU A 191 20.26 -8.51 40.87
C LEU A 191 20.65 -8.08 42.29
N SER A 192 21.85 -8.47 42.72
CA SER A 192 22.45 -7.92 43.94
C SER A 192 22.84 -6.47 43.68
N LEU A 193 22.07 -5.54 44.24
CA LEU A 193 22.49 -4.15 44.41
C LEU A 193 22.60 -3.90 45.90
N ASP A 194 23.83 -3.62 46.34
CA ASP A 194 24.15 -3.31 47.73
C ASP A 194 23.27 -2.16 48.24
N ALA A 195 22.57 -2.45 49.33
CA ALA A 195 21.75 -1.52 50.07
C ALA A 195 22.62 -0.41 50.66
N LYS A 196 22.61 0.79 50.04
CA LYS A 196 22.83 2.11 50.66
C LYS A 196 22.78 3.25 49.62
N ALA A 197 21.59 3.50 49.09
CA ALA A 197 21.12 4.80 48.59
C ALA A 197 19.67 4.60 48.16
N ASP A 198 18.80 5.56 48.48
CA ASP A 198 17.35 5.54 48.27
C ASP A 198 16.97 5.28 46.79
N GLY A 199 16.84 4.00 46.46
CA GLY A 199 16.84 3.41 45.11
C GLY A 199 15.47 3.37 44.43
N ASN A 200 14.61 4.35 44.69
CA ASN A 200 13.23 4.36 44.18
C ASN A 200 13.15 4.45 42.64
N THR A 201 14.01 5.25 42.02
CA THR A 201 13.96 5.52 40.57
C THR A 201 14.52 4.38 39.71
N SER A 202 15.64 3.78 40.14
CA SER A 202 16.25 2.63 39.45
C SER A 202 15.40 1.37 39.61
N PHE A 203 14.79 1.20 40.79
CA PHE A 203 13.83 0.13 41.03
C PHE A 203 12.57 0.28 40.18
N LEU A 204 11.98 1.48 40.10
CA LEU A 204 10.77 1.75 39.32
C LEU A 204 10.97 1.43 37.82
N ALA A 205 12.10 1.86 37.26
CA ALA A 205 12.40 1.60 35.85
C ALA A 205 12.88 0.16 35.58
N SER A 206 13.49 -0.53 36.55
CA SER A 206 13.75 -1.98 36.46
C SER A 206 12.46 -2.80 36.61
N HIS A 207 11.52 -2.34 37.44
CA HIS A 207 10.20 -2.96 37.62
C HIS A 207 9.36 -2.87 36.34
N LEU A 208 9.36 -1.71 35.66
CA LEU A 208 8.77 -1.57 34.32
C LEU A 208 9.37 -2.57 33.31
N LEU A 209 10.67 -2.85 33.39
CA LEU A 209 11.37 -3.83 32.53
C LEU A 209 11.11 -5.30 32.88
N GLU A 210 10.93 -5.64 34.16
CA GLU A 210 10.73 -7.03 34.61
C GLU A 210 9.27 -7.46 34.55
N HIS A 211 8.35 -6.61 34.98
CA HIS A 211 6.92 -6.92 35.07
C HIS A 211 6.13 -6.55 33.82
N GLY A 212 6.68 -5.75 32.88
CA GLY A 212 6.10 -5.48 31.56
C GLY A 212 6.40 -6.56 30.50
N VAL A 213 7.28 -7.53 30.77
CA VAL A 213 7.89 -8.39 29.72
C VAL A 213 7.45 -9.86 29.74
N ARG A 214 6.81 -10.36 30.79
CA ARG A 214 6.32 -11.76 30.81
C ARG A 214 5.09 -11.98 29.90
N GLY A 215 5.29 -12.38 28.63
CA GLY A 215 4.25 -13.10 27.86
C GLY A 215 3.82 -12.62 26.45
N SER A 216 4.66 -11.99 25.62
CA SER A 216 4.28 -11.70 24.20
C SER A 216 5.46 -11.75 23.20
N ASP A 217 5.14 -11.61 21.90
CA ASP A 217 5.97 -11.87 20.71
C ASP A 217 7.34 -11.13 20.66
N ARG A 218 8.34 -11.83 20.13
CA ARG A 218 9.79 -11.64 20.39
C ARG A 218 10.47 -10.36 19.85
N GLU A 219 9.96 -9.68 18.82
CA GLU A 219 10.80 -8.76 18.02
C GLU A 219 10.71 -7.27 18.42
N HIS A 220 9.52 -6.69 18.60
CA HIS A 220 9.40 -5.27 19.00
C HIS A 220 9.76 -5.05 20.49
N HIS A 221 9.71 -6.12 21.29
CA HIS A 221 9.84 -6.07 22.76
C HIS A 221 11.29 -6.18 23.25
N ALA A 222 12.13 -6.99 22.59
CA ALA A 222 13.57 -7.01 22.88
C ALA A 222 14.23 -5.65 22.59
N PHE A 223 13.73 -4.97 21.56
CA PHE A 223 14.12 -3.63 21.17
C PHE A 223 13.81 -2.59 22.26
N PHE A 224 12.55 -2.49 22.70
CA PHE A 224 12.14 -1.57 23.76
C PHE A 224 12.85 -1.86 25.11
N ARG A 225 13.04 -3.15 25.47
CA ARG A 225 13.79 -3.60 26.66
C ARG A 225 15.26 -3.16 26.64
N SER A 226 15.92 -3.26 25.48
CA SER A 226 17.32 -2.83 25.34
C SER A 226 17.49 -1.31 25.45
N GLY A 227 16.48 -0.54 25.03
CA GLY A 227 16.47 0.93 25.14
C GLY A 227 16.38 1.39 26.57
N LEU A 228 15.32 0.98 27.27
CA LEU A 228 15.10 1.29 28.67
C LEU A 228 16.24 0.80 29.58
N SER A 229 16.77 -0.40 29.34
CA SER A 229 17.88 -0.96 30.13
C SER A 229 19.20 -0.17 29.97
N ARG A 230 19.47 0.41 28.79
CA ARG A 230 20.62 1.30 28.59
C ARG A 230 20.41 2.67 29.21
N SER A 231 19.18 3.19 29.17
CA SER A 231 18.82 4.46 29.79
C SER A 231 18.94 4.40 31.31
N LEU A 232 18.64 3.26 31.92
CA LEU A 232 18.73 3.02 33.37
C LEU A 232 20.13 3.28 33.96
N ASN A 233 21.19 2.95 33.22
CA ASN A 233 22.58 3.17 33.68
C ASN A 233 23.00 4.65 33.68
N LEU A 234 22.14 5.55 33.18
CA LEU A 234 22.41 6.98 33.01
C LEU A 234 21.48 7.87 33.86
N LEU A 235 20.55 7.28 34.61
CA LEU A 235 19.60 8.04 35.44
C LEU A 235 20.22 8.41 36.79
N ASN A 236 19.96 9.64 37.24
CA ASN A 236 20.29 10.07 38.60
C ASN A 236 19.27 9.44 39.60
N PRO A 237 19.72 8.72 40.65
CA PRO A 237 18.83 8.06 41.61
C PRO A 237 17.83 8.99 42.30
N ASN A 238 18.19 10.27 42.49
CA ASN A 238 17.42 11.26 43.26
C ASN A 238 16.58 12.21 42.38
N MET A 239 16.28 11.81 41.15
CA MET A 239 15.57 12.65 40.19
C MET A 239 14.06 12.67 40.48
N ALA A 240 13.42 13.84 40.36
CA ALA A 240 11.97 13.97 40.52
C ALA A 240 11.21 13.15 39.45
N ILE A 241 9.99 12.68 39.75
CA ILE A 241 9.15 11.91 38.81
C ILE A 241 8.93 12.68 37.50
N SER A 242 8.84 14.01 37.56
CA SER A 242 8.70 14.89 36.40
C SER A 242 9.95 14.97 35.52
N ASP A 243 11.13 14.74 36.10
CA ASP A 243 12.39 14.73 35.37
C ASP A 243 12.69 13.31 34.86
N LEU A 244 12.24 12.29 35.60
CA LEU A 244 12.25 10.89 35.17
C LEU A 244 11.33 10.67 33.96
N SER A 245 10.11 11.21 33.98
CA SER A 245 9.16 11.12 32.85
C SER A 245 9.77 11.70 31.58
N LYS A 246 10.32 12.92 31.66
CA LYS A 246 11.00 13.61 30.56
C LYS A 246 12.25 12.87 30.09
N THR A 247 13.03 12.34 31.01
CA THR A 247 14.28 11.63 30.68
C THR A 247 13.99 10.28 30.02
N LEU A 248 13.00 9.53 30.49
CA LEU A 248 12.56 8.28 29.88
C LEU A 248 12.00 8.53 28.47
N ILE A 249 11.15 9.54 28.30
CA ILE A 249 10.62 9.93 26.99
C ILE A 249 11.76 10.38 26.06
N GLY A 250 12.64 11.28 26.50
CA GLY A 250 13.75 11.80 25.69
C GLY A 250 14.81 10.74 25.33
N HIS A 251 15.12 9.81 26.24
CA HIS A 251 15.99 8.69 25.92
C HIS A 251 15.33 7.68 24.99
N MET A 252 14.03 7.42 25.14
CA MET A 252 13.28 6.59 24.22
C MET A 252 13.13 7.25 22.86
N GLU A 253 13.02 8.58 22.77
CA GLU A 253 13.14 9.32 21.51
C GLU A 253 14.53 9.13 20.89
N SER A 254 15.60 9.23 21.66
CA SER A 254 16.97 8.97 21.20
C SER A 254 17.17 7.51 20.75
N PHE A 255 16.52 6.57 21.44
CA PHE A 255 16.63 5.14 21.16
C PHE A 255 15.73 4.71 20.00
N LEU A 256 14.53 5.27 19.86
CA LEU A 256 13.66 5.14 18.68
C LEU A 256 14.32 5.79 17.46
N ARG A 257 15.06 6.91 17.63
CA ARG A 257 15.95 7.47 16.59
C ARG A 257 17.07 6.50 16.19
N LEU A 258 17.64 5.76 17.15
CA LEU A 258 18.69 4.75 16.90
C LEU A 258 18.15 3.40 16.42
N GLY A 259 16.86 3.15 16.62
CA GLY A 259 16.31 1.81 16.64
C GLY A 259 15.05 1.58 15.81
N ALA A 260 14.51 2.65 15.22
CA ALA A 260 14.04 2.61 13.83
C ALA A 260 15.12 2.06 12.87
N GLY A 261 16.38 1.96 13.32
CA GLY A 261 17.48 1.28 12.64
C GLY A 261 17.78 -0.16 13.08
N ILE A 262 17.05 -0.79 14.02
CA ILE A 262 17.42 -2.14 14.54
C ILE A 262 16.20 -3.06 14.78
N ASN A 263 15.45 -3.34 13.72
CA ASN A 263 14.94 -4.69 13.48
C ASN A 263 15.07 -4.99 11.99
N GLY A 264 16.12 -5.75 11.67
CA GLY A 264 16.65 -5.99 10.34
C GLY A 264 18.09 -5.49 10.27
N LEU A 265 19.05 -6.39 10.41
CA LEU A 265 20.46 -6.15 10.13
C LEU A 265 20.62 -5.33 8.83
N ILE A 266 21.54 -4.38 8.88
CA ILE A 266 21.83 -3.34 7.88
C ILE A 266 20.97 -2.08 8.06
N ASN A 267 21.32 -1.31 9.10
CA ASN A 267 21.29 0.14 9.03
C ASN A 267 22.30 0.54 7.95
N TRP A 268 21.88 0.54 6.69
CA TRP A 268 22.75 1.02 5.64
C TRP A 268 22.65 2.53 5.59
N ALA A 269 23.77 3.14 5.93
CA ALA A 269 24.11 4.54 5.74
C ALA A 269 23.48 5.13 4.47
N ARG A 270 22.32 5.77 4.66
CA ARG A 270 21.91 6.89 3.83
C ARG A 270 22.24 8.14 4.62
N ASN A 271 23.23 8.89 4.15
CA ASN A 271 23.63 10.10 4.86
C ASN A 271 22.44 11.05 4.74
N LEU A 272 21.81 11.42 5.85
CA LEU A 272 20.89 12.55 5.86
C LEU A 272 21.63 13.69 6.54
N CYS A 273 21.58 14.87 5.94
CA CYS A 273 22.08 16.06 6.61
C CYS A 273 21.18 16.39 7.80
N LYS A 274 21.70 17.18 8.73
CA LYS A 274 20.97 17.61 9.94
C LYS A 274 19.56 18.17 9.61
N ALA A 275 19.43 18.99 8.57
CA ALA A 275 18.15 19.56 8.17
C ALA A 275 17.15 18.51 7.63
N CYS A 276 17.63 17.49 6.91
CA CYS A 276 16.80 16.37 6.45
C CYS A 276 16.35 15.47 7.61
N ILE A 277 17.21 15.27 8.61
CA ILE A 277 16.86 14.54 9.85
C ILE A 277 15.80 15.33 10.62
N GLU A 278 15.99 16.64 10.78
CA GLU A 278 15.01 17.52 11.42
C GLU A 278 13.67 17.50 10.68
N PHE A 279 13.67 17.56 9.35
CA PHE A 279 12.46 17.43 8.55
C PHE A 279 11.72 16.10 8.79
N ASN A 280 12.45 14.98 8.79
CA ASN A 280 11.88 13.65 9.03
C ASN A 280 11.35 13.47 10.46
N THR A 281 11.94 14.16 11.43
CA THR A 281 11.64 14.00 12.87
C THR A 281 10.67 15.05 13.42
N ARG A 282 10.10 15.91 12.56
CA ARG A 282 9.07 16.89 12.96
C ARG A 282 7.87 16.17 13.58
N ASN A 283 7.83 16.14 14.91
CA ASN A 283 6.82 15.52 15.77
C ASN A 283 5.44 16.21 15.66
N GLY A 284 4.83 16.23 14.48
CA GLY A 284 3.46 16.75 14.32
C GLY A 284 3.26 18.25 14.60
N GLU A 285 4.33 19.03 14.83
CA GLU A 285 4.26 20.49 14.87
C GLU A 285 3.84 21.01 13.50
N ILE A 286 2.53 21.18 13.33
CA ILE A 286 1.80 21.68 12.17
C ILE A 286 2.48 21.27 10.85
N LEU A 287 2.34 20.00 10.47
CA LEU A 287 2.95 19.38 9.26
C LEU A 287 2.74 20.18 7.97
N PHE A 288 1.73 21.03 7.92
CA PHE A 288 1.39 21.92 6.81
C PHE A 288 2.07 23.30 6.86
N THR A 289 2.99 23.54 7.80
CA THR A 289 3.83 24.74 7.81
C THR A 289 5.11 24.53 7.00
N ALA A 290 5.54 25.57 6.30
CA ALA A 290 6.77 25.50 5.51
C ALA A 290 7.99 25.22 6.39
N PHE A 291 8.76 24.18 6.06
CA PHE A 291 10.06 23.89 6.63
C PHE A 291 11.16 24.57 5.83
N ASP A 292 11.94 25.39 6.53
CA ASP A 292 13.12 26.03 6.00
C ASP A 292 14.33 25.06 6.02
N HIS A 293 14.64 24.43 4.89
CA HIS A 293 15.68 23.39 4.80
C HIS A 293 17.10 23.96 4.64
N SER A 294 17.38 24.68 3.54
CA SER A 294 18.72 25.26 3.27
C SER A 294 18.63 26.70 2.84
N ARG A 295 19.69 27.47 3.09
CA ARG A 295 19.75 28.93 2.83
C ARG A 295 19.56 29.28 1.35
N ASP A 296 20.02 28.41 0.47
CA ASP A 296 19.96 28.55 -0.99
C ASP A 296 20.18 27.21 -1.71
N LEU A 297 20.07 27.26 -3.05
CA LEU A 297 20.32 26.13 -3.95
C LEU A 297 21.78 25.62 -3.89
N PRO A 298 22.83 26.47 -3.85
CA PRO A 298 24.20 26.03 -3.64
C PRO A 298 24.40 25.24 -2.33
N SER A 299 23.79 25.66 -1.22
CA SER A 299 23.85 24.93 0.05
C SER A 299 23.17 23.56 -0.03
N LEU A 300 22.05 23.46 -0.75
CA LEU A 300 21.39 22.17 -1.02
C LEU A 300 22.31 21.25 -1.84
N LYS A 301 22.96 21.80 -2.87
CA LYS A 301 23.90 21.08 -3.73
C LYS A 301 25.11 20.57 -2.95
N ALA A 302 25.73 21.42 -2.12
CA ALA A 302 26.82 21.00 -1.24
C ALA A 302 26.40 19.89 -0.26
N SER A 303 25.18 19.95 0.25
CA SER A 303 24.65 18.89 1.10
C SER A 303 24.41 17.58 0.34
N SER A 304 23.97 17.64 -0.93
CA SER A 304 23.85 16.47 -1.79
C SER A 304 25.23 15.87 -2.13
N GLU A 305 26.22 16.69 -2.46
CA GLU A 305 27.59 16.26 -2.79
C GLU A 305 28.33 15.66 -1.59
N SER A 306 27.98 16.06 -0.37
CA SER A 306 28.44 15.44 0.88
C SER A 306 27.70 14.14 1.23
N GLY A 307 26.86 13.65 0.31
CA GLY A 307 26.20 12.34 0.38
C GLY A 307 24.76 12.38 0.84
N CYS A 308 24.13 13.55 1.03
CA CYS A 308 22.76 13.60 1.52
C CYS A 308 21.74 13.15 0.47
N ASP A 309 21.14 11.99 0.67
CA ASP A 309 20.16 11.40 -0.26
C ASP A 309 18.93 12.30 -0.42
N LEU A 310 18.27 12.71 0.67
CA LEU A 310 17.09 13.58 0.53
C LEU A 310 17.44 14.94 -0.11
N CYS A 311 18.62 15.50 0.13
CA CYS A 311 19.06 16.70 -0.59
C CYS A 311 19.22 16.47 -2.10
N GLN A 312 19.72 15.29 -2.49
CA GLN A 312 19.82 14.91 -3.90
C GLN A 312 18.42 14.82 -4.54
N LEU A 313 17.41 14.28 -3.84
CA LEU A 313 16.00 14.24 -4.30
C LEU A 313 15.48 15.65 -4.55
N LEU A 314 15.69 16.53 -3.56
CA LEU A 314 15.20 17.90 -3.60
C LEU A 314 15.85 18.70 -4.72
N LEU A 315 17.17 18.58 -4.88
CA LEU A 315 17.93 19.25 -5.93
C LEU A 315 17.44 18.82 -7.31
N GLU A 316 17.29 17.50 -7.51
CA GLU A 316 16.80 16.96 -8.76
C GLU A 316 15.34 17.31 -9.05
N ALA A 317 14.49 17.39 -8.03
CA ALA A 317 13.13 17.85 -8.20
C ALA A 317 13.08 19.30 -8.71
N LEU A 318 13.98 20.17 -8.22
CA LEU A 318 14.06 21.59 -8.60
C LEU A 318 14.70 21.82 -9.98
N ASP A 319 15.68 21.02 -10.39
CA ASP A 319 16.39 21.16 -11.67
C ASP A 319 15.52 20.95 -12.91
N ASN A 320 14.32 20.41 -12.74
CA ASN A 320 13.54 19.92 -13.86
C ASN A 320 12.26 20.72 -14.15
N HIS A 321 12.04 21.86 -13.48
CA HIS A 321 11.04 22.88 -13.83
C HIS A 321 9.67 22.34 -14.32
N TRP A 322 8.92 21.60 -13.48
CA TRP A 322 7.68 20.95 -13.92
C TRP A 322 6.38 21.74 -13.76
N CYS A 323 6.44 23.00 -13.33
CA CYS A 323 5.28 23.87 -13.36
C CYS A 323 5.67 25.22 -13.94
N LEU A 324 5.14 25.53 -15.12
CA LEU A 324 4.89 26.92 -15.51
C LEU A 324 4.12 27.54 -14.34
N LEU A 325 4.57 28.69 -13.84
CA LEU A 325 3.97 29.49 -12.76
C LEU A 325 2.44 29.71 -12.90
N HIS A 326 1.86 29.41 -14.07
CA HIS A 326 0.44 29.51 -14.39
C HIS A 326 -0.50 28.50 -13.69
N GLN A 327 -0.01 27.47 -12.99
CA GLN A 327 -0.87 26.49 -12.28
C GLN A 327 -0.77 26.56 -10.75
N ILE A 328 -0.01 27.51 -10.21
CA ILE A 328 0.06 27.72 -8.76
C ILE A 328 -1.05 28.70 -8.41
N ASP A 329 -1.89 28.33 -7.44
CA ASP A 329 -2.85 29.24 -6.84
C ASP A 329 -2.07 30.47 -6.33
N LYS A 330 -2.40 31.68 -6.81
CA LYS A 330 -1.63 32.91 -6.52
C LYS A 330 -1.36 33.10 -5.02
N HIS A 331 -2.25 32.57 -4.18
CA HIS A 331 -2.16 32.51 -2.73
C HIS A 331 -0.83 31.97 -2.19
N TRP A 332 -0.26 30.91 -2.78
CA TRP A 332 1.00 30.31 -2.29
C TRP A 332 2.24 31.16 -2.58
N ILE A 333 2.22 31.92 -3.68
CA ILE A 333 3.32 32.83 -4.03
C ILE A 333 3.34 34.02 -3.06
N GLU A 334 2.16 34.47 -2.62
CA GLU A 334 1.99 35.55 -1.63
C GLU A 334 2.37 35.10 -0.20
N GLU A 335 1.99 33.89 0.23
CA GLU A 335 2.35 33.36 1.56
C GLU A 335 3.82 32.97 1.72
N LEU A 336 4.41 32.32 0.71
CA LEU A 336 5.79 31.84 0.82
C LEU A 336 6.81 32.95 0.50
N GLY A 337 6.48 33.87 -0.41
CA GLY A 337 7.40 34.91 -0.86
C GLY A 337 8.59 34.35 -1.66
N VAL A 338 9.08 35.14 -2.61
CA VAL A 338 10.23 34.76 -3.46
C VAL A 338 11.53 35.00 -2.67
N LYS A 339 11.91 34.02 -1.84
CA LYS A 339 13.19 34.05 -1.11
C LYS A 339 14.15 33.00 -1.71
N PRO A 340 15.48 33.23 -1.69
CA PRO A 340 16.45 32.27 -2.23
C PRO A 340 16.52 30.95 -1.44
N LYS A 341 15.82 30.86 -0.30
CA LYS A 341 15.83 29.73 0.63
C LYS A 341 15.06 28.52 0.10
N VAL A 342 15.60 27.31 0.32
CA VAL A 342 14.91 26.05 0.00
C VAL A 342 13.90 25.75 1.10
N ARG A 343 12.63 25.67 0.72
CA ARG A 343 11.51 25.37 1.60
C ARG A 343 10.79 24.10 1.19
N LEU A 344 10.42 23.30 2.19
CA LEU A 344 9.65 22.08 2.06
C LEU A 344 8.27 22.28 2.67
N LEU A 345 7.22 21.89 1.97
CA LEU A 345 5.84 22.01 2.46
C LEU A 345 5.10 20.71 2.17
N LEU A 346 4.41 20.15 3.17
CA LEU A 346 3.53 19.00 2.97
C LEU A 346 2.14 19.49 2.61
N GLU A 347 1.54 18.91 1.58
CA GLU A 347 0.18 19.17 1.12
C GLU A 347 -0.64 17.86 1.19
N ASN A 348 -1.90 17.96 1.64
CA ASN A 348 -2.86 16.86 1.55
C ASN A 348 -3.66 16.98 0.25
N LYS A 349 -3.65 15.94 -0.59
CA LYS A 349 -4.33 15.98 -1.89
C LYS A 349 -5.70 15.31 -1.79
N GLU A 350 -6.77 16.10 -1.85
CA GLU A 350 -8.16 15.62 -1.88
C GLU A 350 -8.58 14.98 -3.23
N VAL A 351 -7.81 14.05 -3.77
CA VAL A 351 -8.19 13.43 -5.05
C VAL A 351 -8.23 11.90 -4.93
N VAL A 352 -9.46 11.41 -4.81
CA VAL A 352 -9.96 10.03 -4.75
C VAL A 352 -10.10 9.46 -3.32
N PRO A 353 -11.34 9.15 -2.87
CA PRO A 353 -11.66 8.72 -1.49
C PRO A 353 -11.18 7.30 -1.13
N ARG A 354 -10.13 6.77 -1.77
CA ARG A 354 -9.59 5.43 -1.50
C ARG A 354 -8.12 5.42 -1.11
N PHE A 355 -7.37 6.50 -1.32
CA PHE A 355 -5.95 6.57 -0.99
C PHE A 355 -5.61 8.00 -0.55
N GLY A 356 -5.21 8.19 0.72
CA GLY A 356 -4.65 9.45 1.17
C GLY A 356 -3.30 9.66 0.49
N SER A 357 -3.26 10.45 -0.58
CA SER A 357 -2.00 10.80 -1.24
C SER A 357 -1.52 12.14 -0.71
N HIS A 358 -0.35 12.16 -0.07
CA HIS A 358 0.30 13.39 0.38
C HIS A 358 1.28 13.86 -0.69
N ARG A 359 1.68 15.13 -0.64
CA ARG A 359 2.68 15.69 -1.55
C ARG A 359 3.68 16.53 -0.78
N LEU A 360 4.94 16.41 -1.14
CA LEU A 360 6.02 17.30 -0.71
C LEU A 360 6.27 18.35 -1.80
N ILE A 361 5.95 19.61 -1.50
CA ILE A 361 6.26 20.78 -2.31
C ILE A 361 7.66 21.26 -1.95
N VAL A 362 8.49 21.54 -2.95
CA VAL A 362 9.84 22.07 -2.80
C VAL A 362 9.91 23.42 -3.50
N VAL A 363 10.27 24.48 -2.78
CA VAL A 363 10.35 25.85 -3.29
C VAL A 363 11.75 26.42 -3.06
N CYS A 364 12.32 27.08 -4.06
CA CYS A 364 13.59 27.81 -3.94
C CYS A 364 13.62 28.98 -4.95
N GLY A 365 13.47 30.22 -4.48
CA GLY A 365 13.33 31.38 -5.36
C GLY A 365 12.11 31.24 -6.27
N GLU A 366 12.32 31.32 -7.59
CA GLU A 366 11.26 31.12 -8.60
C GLU A 366 11.05 29.65 -8.98
N LYS A 367 11.89 28.73 -8.49
CA LYS A 367 11.77 27.29 -8.79
C LYS A 367 10.82 26.62 -7.79
N ILE A 368 9.82 25.91 -8.32
CA ILE A 368 8.85 25.15 -7.53
C ILE A 368 8.71 23.76 -8.14
N SER A 369 8.69 22.73 -7.30
CA SER A 369 8.50 21.34 -7.68
C SER A 369 7.65 20.57 -6.68
N PHE A 370 7.15 19.42 -7.12
CA PHE A 370 6.21 18.59 -6.39
C PHE A 370 6.64 17.13 -6.43
N MET A 371 6.62 16.47 -5.28
CA MET A 371 6.90 15.05 -5.15
C MET A 371 5.72 14.37 -4.46
N ASP A 372 5.16 13.34 -5.08
CA ASP A 372 4.06 12.59 -4.47
C ASP A 372 4.63 11.66 -3.38
N LEU A 373 3.97 11.64 -2.22
CA LEU A 373 4.29 10.81 -1.06
C LEU A 373 3.23 9.71 -0.97
N ASN A 374 3.63 8.48 -1.26
CA ASN A 374 2.73 7.33 -1.24
C ASN A 374 3.00 6.46 -0.02
N HIS A 375 1.92 6.03 0.64
CA HIS A 375 2.00 4.99 1.66
C HIS A 375 2.50 3.69 1.03
N VAL A 376 3.32 2.95 1.77
CA VAL A 376 3.82 1.64 1.34
C VAL A 376 3.27 0.60 2.30
N GLN A 377 2.61 -0.43 1.77
CA GLN A 377 2.05 -1.50 2.60
C GLN A 377 3.16 -2.31 3.30
N LYS A 378 2.83 -2.85 4.48
CA LYS A 378 3.73 -3.64 5.34
C LYS A 378 4.59 -4.66 4.57
N GLN A 379 4.00 -5.47 3.71
CA GLN A 379 4.71 -6.49 2.92
C GLN A 379 5.77 -5.92 1.97
N ILE A 380 5.46 -4.81 1.28
CA ILE A 380 6.42 -4.14 0.39
C ILE A 380 7.50 -3.44 1.21
N ASN A 381 7.12 -2.87 2.35
CA ASN A 381 8.05 -2.27 3.30
C ASN A 381 9.03 -3.31 3.86
N GLU A 382 8.56 -4.48 4.29
CA GLU A 382 9.41 -5.58 4.78
C GLU A 382 10.38 -6.05 3.69
N ALA A 383 9.88 -6.32 2.48
CA ALA A 383 10.71 -6.72 1.34
C ALA A 383 11.81 -5.68 1.04
N VAL A 384 11.45 -4.40 1.03
CA VAL A 384 12.40 -3.29 0.84
C VAL A 384 13.38 -3.12 2.01
N SER A 385 12.96 -3.46 3.23
CA SER A 385 13.77 -3.31 4.44
C SER A 385 14.81 -4.42 4.58
N GLN A 386 14.50 -5.61 4.08
CA GLN A 386 15.36 -6.80 4.18
C GLN A 386 16.42 -6.86 3.09
N THR A 387 16.28 -6.11 1.99
CA THR A 387 17.30 -6.03 0.94
C THR A 387 18.40 -5.04 1.29
N ALA A 388 19.66 -5.44 1.10
CA ALA A 388 20.78 -4.53 1.18
C ALA A 388 20.65 -3.42 0.11
N PRO A 389 21.16 -2.21 0.36
CA PRO A 389 21.26 -1.20 -0.68
C PRO A 389 22.45 -1.49 -1.55
N THR A 390 22.29 -2.47 -2.41
CA THR A 390 23.21 -2.51 -3.53
C THR A 390 22.92 -1.25 -4.35
N ASP A 391 23.86 -0.30 -4.31
CA ASP A 391 23.91 1.02 -4.97
C ASP A 391 23.83 0.94 -6.51
N THR A 392 23.34 -0.17 -7.05
CA THR A 392 23.04 -0.30 -8.46
C THR A 392 21.78 0.52 -8.72
N MET A 393 22.00 1.76 -9.16
CA MET A 393 21.00 2.62 -9.77
C MET A 393 20.52 1.96 -11.06
N THR A 394 19.84 0.82 -10.97
CA THR A 394 19.39 0.00 -12.10
C THR A 394 17.98 -0.53 -11.84
N THR A 395 17.25 -0.87 -12.90
CA THR A 395 15.94 -1.50 -12.77
C THR A 395 15.97 -2.97 -12.34
N GLY A 396 17.16 -3.55 -12.20
CA GLY A 396 17.38 -4.92 -11.73
C GLY A 396 18.01 -5.00 -10.35
N SER A 397 17.99 -3.93 -9.56
CA SER A 397 18.51 -4.00 -8.20
C SER A 397 17.73 -5.01 -7.36
N GLU A 398 18.39 -5.61 -6.37
CA GLU A 398 17.79 -6.59 -5.45
C GLU A 398 16.47 -6.07 -4.87
N ARG A 399 16.45 -4.78 -4.51
CA ARG A 399 15.26 -4.07 -4.05
C ARG A 399 14.13 -4.03 -5.09
N SER A 400 14.45 -3.71 -6.34
CA SER A 400 13.45 -3.65 -7.43
C SER A 400 12.81 -5.03 -7.62
N LEU A 401 13.62 -6.09 -7.56
CA LEU A 401 13.16 -7.48 -7.68
C LEU A 401 12.38 -7.95 -6.44
N ALA A 402 12.77 -7.52 -5.24
CA ALA A 402 12.02 -7.80 -4.01
C ALA A 402 10.64 -7.13 -4.01
N VAL A 403 10.53 -5.90 -4.52
CA VAL A 403 9.25 -5.22 -4.74
C VAL A 403 8.40 -6.00 -5.77
N ALA A 404 9.00 -6.46 -6.87
CA ALA A 404 8.30 -7.28 -7.86
C ALA A 404 7.78 -8.61 -7.27
N LYS A 405 8.58 -9.25 -6.41
CA LYS A 405 8.19 -10.46 -5.67
C LYS A 405 7.01 -10.20 -4.73
N ALA A 406 7.06 -9.11 -3.96
CA ALA A 406 5.96 -8.72 -3.07
C ALA A 406 4.65 -8.45 -3.84
N TRP A 407 4.71 -7.88 -5.04
CA TRP A 407 3.52 -7.73 -5.89
C TRP A 407 2.92 -9.06 -6.34
N MET A 408 3.77 -10.04 -6.66
CA MET A 408 3.34 -11.39 -7.05
C MET A 408 2.65 -12.09 -5.88
N GLU A 409 3.30 -12.17 -4.73
CA GLU A 409 2.76 -12.80 -3.51
C GLU A 409 1.44 -12.15 -3.07
N ARG A 410 1.36 -10.81 -3.12
CA ARG A 410 0.11 -10.08 -2.84
C ARG A 410 -1.00 -10.46 -3.81
N CYS A 411 -0.69 -10.57 -5.11
CA CYS A 411 -1.66 -10.96 -6.12
C CYS A 411 -2.23 -12.35 -5.83
N GLU A 412 -1.38 -13.30 -5.44
CA GLU A 412 -1.78 -14.66 -5.07
C GLU A 412 -2.63 -14.70 -3.80
N ALA A 413 -2.28 -13.90 -2.80
CA ALA A 413 -2.99 -13.85 -1.53
C ALA A 413 -4.36 -13.17 -1.64
N LYS A 414 -4.46 -12.05 -2.39
CA LYS A 414 -5.62 -11.14 -2.32
C LYS A 414 -6.51 -11.12 -3.56
N HIS A 415 -6.04 -11.51 -4.75
CA HIS A 415 -6.84 -11.38 -5.98
C HIS A 415 -7.57 -12.66 -6.30
N GLU A 416 -8.86 -12.69 -6.00
CA GLU A 416 -9.71 -13.86 -6.19
C GLU A 416 -9.74 -14.34 -7.64
N THR A 417 -9.88 -13.44 -8.61
CA THR A 417 -9.87 -13.75 -10.06
C THR A 417 -8.55 -14.39 -10.46
N CYS A 418 -7.43 -13.88 -9.96
CA CYS A 418 -6.10 -14.40 -10.28
C CYS A 418 -5.87 -15.77 -9.63
N ARG A 419 -6.35 -15.98 -8.40
CA ARG A 419 -6.20 -17.22 -7.64
C ARG A 419 -7.05 -18.37 -8.16
N ARG A 420 -8.24 -18.07 -8.72
CA ARG A 420 -9.15 -19.10 -9.27
C ARG A 420 -8.62 -19.76 -10.56
N LEU A 421 -7.65 -19.14 -11.23
CA LEU A 421 -7.07 -19.69 -12.45
C LEU A 421 -6.12 -20.85 -12.13
N LYS A 422 -6.46 -22.04 -12.63
CA LYS A 422 -5.63 -23.25 -12.46
C LYS A 422 -4.28 -23.09 -13.16
N LEU A 423 -3.23 -23.65 -12.58
CA LEU A 423 -1.93 -23.80 -13.24
C LEU A 423 -2.11 -24.57 -14.56
N GLY A 424 -1.52 -24.04 -15.63
CA GLY A 424 -1.47 -24.72 -16.91
C GLY A 424 -0.35 -25.77 -16.95
N LYS A 425 -0.29 -26.52 -18.05
CA LYS A 425 0.83 -27.43 -18.32
C LYS A 425 2.07 -26.62 -18.70
N LEU A 426 3.25 -27.13 -18.35
CA LEU A 426 4.51 -26.65 -18.90
C LEU A 426 4.53 -26.86 -20.42
N PRO A 427 5.05 -25.89 -21.20
CA PRO A 427 5.34 -26.07 -22.62
C PRO A 427 6.24 -27.29 -22.86
N SER A 428 6.28 -27.82 -24.08
CA SER A 428 7.04 -29.03 -24.45
C SER A 428 8.50 -28.97 -23.97
N ARG A 429 9.10 -27.79 -24.03
CA ARG A 429 10.44 -27.50 -23.53
C ARG A 429 10.42 -26.18 -22.75
N VAL A 430 11.17 -26.16 -21.65
CA VAL A 430 11.43 -24.96 -20.85
C VAL A 430 12.89 -24.93 -20.43
N ILE A 431 13.42 -23.76 -20.14
CA ILE A 431 14.72 -23.61 -19.50
C ILE A 431 14.53 -23.81 -18.00
N GLU A 432 15.18 -24.83 -17.45
CA GLU A 432 15.28 -25.08 -16.02
C GLU A 432 16.45 -24.26 -15.44
N ILE A 433 16.13 -23.45 -14.43
CA ILE A 433 17.08 -22.71 -13.64
C ILE A 433 17.49 -23.60 -12.47
N SER A 434 18.74 -24.06 -12.53
CA SER A 434 19.39 -24.86 -11.48
C SER A 434 19.97 -23.96 -10.39
N SER A 435 20.63 -24.55 -9.38
CA SER A 435 21.34 -23.77 -8.36
C SER A 435 22.49 -22.94 -8.98
N ASP A 436 22.99 -21.93 -8.26
CA ASP A 436 24.06 -21.02 -8.74
C ASP A 436 25.33 -21.69 -9.28
N LEU A 437 25.54 -22.96 -8.96
CA LEU A 437 26.71 -23.74 -9.34
C LEU A 437 26.56 -24.44 -10.69
N HIS A 438 25.36 -24.48 -11.27
CA HIS A 438 25.08 -25.19 -12.51
C HIS A 438 24.50 -24.23 -13.56
N PRO A 439 24.86 -24.39 -14.84
CA PRO A 439 24.26 -23.59 -15.91
C PRO A 439 22.76 -23.92 -16.06
N PRO A 440 21.96 -22.96 -16.57
CA PRO A 440 20.59 -23.24 -16.95
C PRO A 440 20.57 -24.26 -18.07
N LYS A 441 19.57 -25.14 -18.12
CA LYS A 441 19.50 -26.25 -19.08
C LYS A 441 18.10 -26.43 -19.64
N ILE A 442 17.98 -27.09 -20.78
CA ILE A 442 16.68 -27.44 -21.37
C ILE A 442 16.08 -28.62 -20.63
N HIS A 443 14.87 -28.44 -20.15
CA HIS A 443 14.02 -29.48 -19.57
C HIS A 443 12.90 -29.81 -20.55
N ILE A 444 12.75 -31.11 -20.87
CA ILE A 444 11.66 -31.61 -21.69
C ILE A 444 10.49 -31.94 -20.76
N SER A 445 9.39 -31.21 -20.93
CA SER A 445 8.17 -31.39 -20.15
C SER A 445 7.44 -32.66 -20.58
N VAL A 446 6.95 -33.41 -19.60
CA VAL A 446 6.02 -34.53 -19.79
C VAL A 446 4.56 -34.10 -19.54
N GLY A 447 4.28 -32.80 -19.58
CA GLY A 447 2.96 -32.22 -19.33
C GLY A 447 2.69 -31.90 -17.85
N GLU A 448 3.75 -31.64 -17.08
CA GLU A 448 3.71 -31.27 -15.67
C GLU A 448 2.95 -29.93 -15.47
N GLN A 449 2.24 -29.77 -14.35
CA GLN A 449 1.52 -28.53 -14.02
C GLN A 449 2.31 -27.71 -12.99
N LEU A 450 3.39 -27.08 -13.44
CA LEU A 450 4.28 -26.28 -12.60
C LEU A 450 4.31 -24.82 -13.07
N PRO A 451 4.55 -23.86 -12.16
CA PRO A 451 4.65 -22.45 -12.54
C PRO A 451 5.92 -22.20 -13.36
N TYR A 452 5.78 -21.45 -14.44
CA TYR A 452 6.88 -20.98 -15.28
C TYR A 452 6.68 -19.52 -15.70
N VAL A 453 7.77 -18.90 -16.11
CA VAL A 453 7.81 -17.54 -16.65
C VAL A 453 7.92 -17.60 -18.17
N ALA A 454 7.22 -16.73 -18.90
CA ALA A 454 7.43 -16.53 -20.33
C ALA A 454 8.14 -15.19 -20.59
N LEU A 455 8.99 -15.13 -21.62
CA LEU A 455 9.66 -13.89 -22.04
C LEU A 455 9.07 -13.34 -23.35
N SER A 456 8.45 -12.17 -23.27
CA SER A 456 7.93 -11.40 -24.42
C SER A 456 8.95 -10.36 -24.87
N TYR A 457 9.81 -10.67 -25.84
CA TYR A 457 10.95 -9.80 -26.21
C TYR A 457 11.14 -9.62 -27.73
N CYS A 458 12.00 -8.67 -28.10
CA CYS A 458 12.42 -8.47 -29.49
C CYS A 458 13.73 -9.21 -29.78
N TRP A 459 13.77 -10.00 -30.85
CA TRP A 459 14.98 -10.75 -31.21
C TRP A 459 16.11 -9.83 -31.69
N GLY A 460 15.80 -8.81 -32.50
CA GLY A 460 16.79 -7.97 -33.18
C GLY A 460 17.38 -8.65 -34.43
N THR A 461 18.44 -8.07 -35.00
CA THR A 461 19.13 -8.60 -36.20
C THR A 461 20.21 -9.62 -35.87
N ASP A 462 20.85 -9.49 -34.71
CA ASP A 462 22.00 -10.31 -34.31
C ASP A 462 21.62 -11.29 -33.20
N GLN A 463 21.04 -12.44 -33.59
CA GLN A 463 20.65 -13.50 -32.66
C GLN A 463 21.63 -14.67 -32.75
N ASN A 464 22.47 -14.81 -31.73
CA ASN A 464 23.57 -15.77 -31.74
C ASN A 464 23.25 -17.11 -31.05
N ILE A 465 22.08 -17.24 -30.39
CA ILE A 465 21.68 -18.49 -29.72
C ILE A 465 20.29 -18.95 -30.19
N ARG A 466 20.20 -20.24 -30.55
CA ARG A 466 18.99 -20.92 -31.01
C ARG A 466 19.04 -22.38 -30.60
N LEU A 467 17.89 -22.95 -30.27
CA LEU A 467 17.75 -24.40 -30.14
C LEU A 467 17.64 -25.01 -31.54
N LEU A 468 18.53 -25.95 -31.82
CA LEU A 468 18.63 -26.68 -33.07
C LEU A 468 18.62 -28.18 -32.77
N SER A 469 18.25 -28.99 -33.76
CA SER A 469 18.26 -30.45 -33.62
C SER A 469 19.67 -30.98 -33.30
N THR A 470 20.73 -30.24 -33.64
CA THR A 470 22.13 -30.60 -33.39
C THR A 470 22.66 -30.25 -32.00
N ASN A 471 22.02 -29.32 -31.28
CA ASN A 471 22.51 -28.82 -29.99
C ASN A 471 21.57 -29.08 -28.81
N VAL A 472 20.38 -29.65 -29.07
CA VAL A 472 19.37 -29.92 -28.04
C VAL A 472 19.89 -30.80 -26.92
N GLU A 473 20.59 -31.90 -27.23
CA GLU A 473 21.15 -32.81 -26.23
C GLU A 473 22.19 -32.10 -25.36
N THR A 474 23.09 -31.33 -25.96
CA THR A 474 24.08 -30.53 -25.22
C THR A 474 23.40 -29.49 -24.32
N TYR A 475 22.35 -28.82 -24.80
CA TYR A 475 21.63 -27.82 -24.01
C TYR A 475 20.78 -28.43 -22.89
N MET A 476 20.42 -29.73 -22.98
CA MET A 476 19.81 -30.47 -21.87
C MET A 476 20.81 -30.74 -20.73
N GLU A 477 22.11 -30.77 -21.01
CA GLU A 477 23.15 -30.87 -19.98
C GLU A 477 23.50 -29.48 -19.40
N GLY A 478 23.54 -28.46 -20.26
CA GLY A 478 23.75 -27.06 -19.85
C GLY A 478 23.88 -26.11 -21.04
N ILE A 479 23.21 -24.97 -20.96
CA ILE A 479 23.32 -23.88 -21.93
C ILE A 479 24.57 -23.06 -21.57
N PRO A 480 25.52 -22.86 -22.50
CA PRO A 480 26.73 -22.08 -22.23
C PRO A 480 26.40 -20.64 -21.86
N SER A 481 26.83 -20.19 -20.67
CA SER A 481 26.51 -18.85 -20.15
C SER A 481 26.96 -17.71 -21.07
N GLU A 482 28.09 -17.86 -21.76
CA GLU A 482 28.60 -16.85 -22.71
C GLU A 482 27.76 -16.71 -23.98
N ALA A 483 26.99 -17.75 -24.33
CA ALA A 483 26.11 -17.72 -25.48
C ALA A 483 24.77 -17.04 -25.18
N ILE A 484 24.41 -16.85 -23.91
CA ILE A 484 23.11 -16.31 -23.50
C ILE A 484 23.09 -14.78 -23.67
N PRO A 485 22.22 -14.24 -24.56
CA PRO A 485 22.06 -12.80 -24.74
C PRO A 485 21.57 -12.11 -23.47
N ARG A 486 21.95 -10.85 -23.30
CA ARG A 486 21.67 -10.07 -22.09
C ARG A 486 20.19 -10.04 -21.70
N THR A 487 19.27 -9.93 -22.65
CA THR A 487 17.82 -9.91 -22.36
C THR A 487 17.35 -11.23 -21.77
N ILE A 488 17.89 -12.36 -22.24
CA ILE A 488 17.58 -13.69 -21.72
C ILE A 488 18.26 -13.91 -20.35
N ALA A 489 19.51 -13.46 -20.20
CA ALA A 489 20.22 -13.51 -18.93
C ALA A 489 19.48 -12.74 -17.82
N ASP A 490 19.08 -11.49 -18.09
CA ASP A 490 18.28 -10.70 -17.15
C ASP A 490 16.93 -11.38 -16.85
N ALA A 491 16.30 -12.05 -17.82
CA ALA A 491 15.05 -12.78 -17.60
C ALA A 491 15.23 -14.02 -16.70
N LEU A 492 16.36 -14.74 -16.82
CA LEU A 492 16.73 -15.82 -15.92
C LEU A 492 16.93 -15.30 -14.50
N GLU A 493 17.63 -14.16 -14.34
CA GLU A 493 17.84 -13.50 -13.05
C GLU A 493 16.50 -13.08 -12.39
N ILE A 494 15.60 -12.44 -13.14
CA ILE A 494 14.26 -12.08 -12.66
C ILE A 494 13.51 -13.34 -12.22
N THR A 495 13.50 -14.38 -13.04
CA THR A 495 12.77 -15.64 -12.76
C THR A 495 13.27 -16.26 -11.47
N LYS A 496 14.59 -16.31 -11.29
CA LYS A 496 15.24 -16.79 -10.07
C LYS A 496 14.89 -15.94 -8.85
N ALA A 497 14.98 -14.61 -8.96
CA ALA A 497 14.70 -13.68 -7.86
C ALA A 497 13.25 -13.76 -7.37
N LEU A 498 12.31 -14.09 -8.27
CA LEU A 498 10.91 -14.34 -7.94
C LEU A 498 10.67 -15.72 -7.32
N GLY A 499 11.68 -16.59 -7.23
CA GLY A 499 11.57 -17.94 -6.67
C GLY A 499 10.96 -18.96 -7.64
N LEU A 500 11.01 -18.69 -8.95
CA LEU A 500 10.49 -19.58 -9.99
C LEU A 500 11.63 -20.36 -10.64
N LYS A 501 11.34 -21.59 -11.09
CA LYS A 501 12.34 -22.54 -11.59
C LYS A 501 12.43 -22.60 -13.11
N TYR A 502 11.36 -22.26 -13.81
CA TYR A 502 11.26 -22.48 -15.25
C TYR A 502 11.03 -21.18 -16.00
N LEU A 503 11.79 -20.99 -17.08
CA LEU A 503 11.66 -19.88 -18.02
C LEU A 503 11.42 -20.43 -19.43
N TRP A 504 10.44 -19.88 -20.14
CA TRP A 504 10.19 -20.17 -21.54
C TRP A 504 10.66 -19.00 -22.41
N VAL A 505 11.45 -19.32 -23.44
CA VAL A 505 11.96 -18.39 -24.45
C VAL A 505 11.84 -19.06 -25.81
N ASP A 506 11.08 -18.47 -26.73
CA ASP A 506 10.80 -19.00 -28.07
C ASP A 506 12.05 -19.53 -28.81
N SER A 507 13.14 -18.76 -28.82
CA SER A 507 14.37 -19.12 -29.53
C SER A 507 15.14 -20.30 -28.94
N LEU A 508 14.90 -20.63 -27.67
CA LEU A 508 15.58 -21.71 -26.94
C LEU A 508 14.65 -22.87 -26.57
N CYS A 509 13.33 -22.72 -26.70
CA CYS A 509 12.35 -23.74 -26.35
C CYS A 509 11.63 -24.33 -27.57
N ILE A 510 11.90 -23.81 -28.78
CA ILE A 510 11.37 -24.29 -30.06
C ILE A 510 12.55 -24.66 -30.96
N LEU A 511 12.50 -25.81 -31.63
CA LEU A 511 13.52 -26.23 -32.59
C LEU A 511 13.44 -25.36 -33.85
N GLN A 512 14.42 -24.49 -34.04
CA GLN A 512 14.39 -23.46 -35.09
C GLN A 512 14.66 -24.00 -36.49
N ASP A 513 15.23 -25.20 -36.60
CA ASP A 513 15.53 -25.90 -37.86
C ASP A 513 14.47 -26.95 -38.24
N SER A 514 13.44 -27.16 -37.43
CA SER A 514 12.36 -28.09 -37.70
C SER A 514 11.06 -27.35 -38.00
N GLU A 515 10.63 -27.36 -39.27
CA GLU A 515 9.39 -26.70 -39.69
C GLU A 515 8.15 -27.29 -39.00
N GLN A 516 8.14 -28.61 -38.79
CA GLN A 516 7.05 -29.31 -38.09
C GLN A 516 6.95 -28.86 -36.63
N ASP A 517 8.09 -28.77 -35.94
CA ASP A 517 8.15 -28.33 -34.54
C ASP A 517 7.75 -26.85 -34.41
N LEU A 518 8.26 -26.00 -35.31
CA LEU A 518 7.92 -24.59 -35.37
C LEU A 518 6.41 -24.39 -35.58
N GLN A 519 5.81 -25.05 -36.56
CA GLN A 519 4.36 -24.94 -36.82
C GLN A 519 3.54 -25.42 -35.61
N HIS A 520 3.95 -26.51 -34.98
CA HIS A 520 3.30 -27.02 -33.77
C HIS A 520 3.38 -25.98 -32.65
N GLU A 521 4.58 -25.56 -32.23
CA GLU A 521 4.77 -24.64 -31.11
C GLU A 521 4.14 -23.25 -31.36
N LEU A 522 4.18 -22.74 -32.59
CA LEU A 522 3.52 -21.48 -32.96
C LEU A 522 1.99 -21.56 -32.80
N SER A 523 1.37 -22.71 -33.12
CA SER A 523 -0.07 -22.90 -32.91
C SER A 523 -0.45 -22.93 -31.42
N TYR A 524 0.47 -23.36 -30.56
CA TYR A 524 0.29 -23.39 -29.10
C TYR A 524 0.76 -22.12 -28.39
N MET A 525 1.38 -21.15 -29.07
CA MET A 525 1.89 -19.92 -28.43
C MET A 525 0.82 -19.20 -27.61
N GLY A 526 -0.42 -19.17 -28.06
CA GLY A 526 -1.51 -18.57 -27.29
C GLY A 526 -1.66 -19.21 -25.91
N GLU A 527 -1.63 -20.54 -25.83
CA GLU A 527 -1.70 -21.28 -24.58
C GLU A 527 -0.45 -21.08 -23.71
N ILE A 528 0.74 -20.98 -24.32
CA ILE A 528 1.99 -20.74 -23.59
C ILE A 528 1.92 -19.44 -22.78
N TYR A 529 1.44 -18.33 -23.35
CA TYR A 529 1.31 -17.09 -22.57
C TYR A 529 0.09 -17.10 -21.65
N ALA A 530 -0.99 -17.76 -22.04
CA ALA A 530 -2.19 -17.91 -21.20
C ALA A 530 -1.95 -18.75 -19.94
N ASN A 531 -1.03 -19.71 -20.00
CA ASN A 531 -0.70 -20.63 -18.92
C ASN A 531 0.52 -20.19 -18.08
N ALA A 532 1.33 -19.28 -18.60
CA ALA A 532 2.46 -18.72 -17.88
C ALA A 532 2.02 -18.12 -16.54
N TRP A 533 2.81 -18.40 -15.49
CA TRP A 533 2.58 -17.81 -14.17
C TRP A 533 2.77 -16.29 -14.21
N LEU A 534 3.78 -15.87 -14.96
CA LEU A 534 4.19 -14.49 -15.20
C LEU A 534 4.81 -14.37 -16.60
N THR A 535 4.57 -13.23 -17.26
CA THR A 535 5.30 -12.85 -18.47
C THR A 535 6.20 -11.65 -18.21
N ILE A 536 7.48 -11.74 -18.57
CA ILE A 536 8.43 -10.62 -18.53
C ILE A 536 8.37 -9.88 -19.87
N ALA A 537 8.27 -8.55 -19.82
CA ALA A 537 8.11 -7.71 -21.00
C ALA A 537 9.11 -6.52 -20.98
N PRO A 538 10.26 -6.64 -21.66
CA PRO A 538 11.24 -5.55 -21.82
C PRO A 538 10.77 -4.49 -22.82
N LYS A 539 10.14 -3.41 -22.34
CA LYS A 539 9.36 -2.48 -23.17
C LYS A 539 10.15 -1.71 -24.23
N ASN A 540 11.41 -1.42 -23.93
CA ASN A 540 12.27 -0.53 -24.72
C ASN A 540 13.52 -1.27 -25.23
N SER A 541 13.46 -2.60 -25.24
CA SER A 541 14.50 -3.45 -25.84
C SER A 541 14.07 -3.83 -27.25
N SER A 542 14.85 -3.39 -28.23
CA SER A 542 14.75 -3.72 -29.65
C SER A 542 15.46 -5.01 -30.02
N SER A 543 16.34 -5.53 -29.17
CA SER A 543 17.12 -6.74 -29.43
C SER A 543 17.26 -7.65 -28.21
N CYS A 544 17.71 -8.88 -28.47
CA CYS A 544 18.08 -9.85 -27.44
C CYS A 544 19.30 -9.43 -26.60
N ASN A 545 20.08 -8.45 -27.06
CA ASN A 545 21.31 -7.99 -26.41
C ASN A 545 21.11 -6.72 -25.56
N ASP A 546 19.94 -6.08 -25.64
CA ASP A 546 19.70 -4.81 -24.94
C ASP A 546 19.55 -4.99 -23.42
N GLY A 547 19.13 -6.17 -22.95
CA GLY A 547 18.83 -6.45 -21.54
C GLY A 547 17.40 -6.04 -21.14
N CYS A 548 16.90 -6.58 -20.04
CA CYS A 548 15.71 -6.11 -19.36
C CYS A 548 16.00 -4.91 -18.46
N PHE A 549 17.21 -4.83 -17.90
CA PHE A 549 17.56 -3.82 -16.93
C PHE A 549 18.23 -2.60 -17.55
N ARG A 550 18.03 -1.43 -16.93
CA ARG A 550 18.58 -0.15 -17.37
C ARG A 550 19.21 0.58 -16.20
N LYS A 551 20.37 1.20 -16.44
CA LYS A 551 20.93 2.17 -15.50
C LYS A 551 19.97 3.35 -15.40
N ARG A 552 19.68 3.75 -14.17
CA ARG A 552 18.78 4.80 -13.77
C ARG A 552 19.60 6.02 -13.37
N GLY A 553 18.99 7.20 -13.53
CA GLY A 553 19.42 8.40 -12.81
C GLY A 553 18.80 8.41 -11.41
N TRP A 554 19.31 9.26 -10.52
CA TRP A 554 18.78 9.38 -9.17
C TRP A 554 17.29 9.78 -9.16
N LYS A 555 16.89 10.56 -10.17
CA LYS A 555 15.52 10.95 -10.57
C LYS A 555 14.48 9.81 -10.70
N THR A 556 14.91 8.55 -10.84
CA THR A 556 14.03 7.41 -11.15
C THR A 556 14.17 6.21 -10.20
N SER A 557 15.03 6.30 -9.17
CA SER A 557 15.47 5.10 -8.41
C SER A 557 15.40 5.23 -6.89
N ALA A 558 15.48 6.46 -6.37
CA ALA A 558 15.74 6.66 -4.96
C ALA A 558 14.44 6.53 -4.16
N ILE A 559 14.16 5.32 -3.67
CA ILE A 559 13.17 5.14 -2.62
C ILE A 559 13.82 5.56 -1.30
N VAL A 560 13.70 6.82 -0.93
CA VAL A 560 14.14 7.35 0.37
C VAL A 560 13.04 7.07 1.39
N PRO A 561 13.25 6.20 2.39
CA PRO A 561 12.29 6.07 3.47
C PRO A 561 12.15 7.41 4.19
N LEU A 562 10.96 7.99 4.17
CA LEU A 562 10.63 9.11 5.05
C LEU A 562 9.69 8.60 6.14
N ASP A 563 10.07 8.81 7.39
CA ASP A 563 9.29 8.43 8.57
C ASP A 563 8.47 9.63 9.07
N ILE A 564 7.75 10.27 8.14
CA ILE A 564 6.91 11.43 8.44
C ILE A 564 5.59 10.95 9.07
N ARG A 565 5.25 11.49 10.24
CA ARG A 565 3.93 11.32 10.85
C ARG A 565 2.91 12.09 10.02
N LEU A 566 1.88 11.43 9.48
CA LEU A 566 0.84 12.07 8.67
C LEU A 566 -0.53 11.97 9.38
N PRO A 567 -1.46 12.91 9.19
CA PRO A 567 -2.83 12.72 9.67
C PRO A 567 -3.45 11.50 8.97
N PRO A 568 -4.25 10.66 9.66
CA PRO A 568 -4.96 9.56 9.06
C PRO A 568 -5.91 10.10 7.99
N PRO A 569 -6.15 9.33 6.92
CA PRO A 569 -7.10 9.72 5.90
C PRO A 569 -8.47 9.93 6.56
N THR A 570 -8.97 11.17 6.51
CA THR A 570 -10.26 11.53 7.09
C THR A 570 -11.37 10.87 6.28
N GLU A 571 -12.02 9.87 6.86
CA GLU A 571 -13.35 9.44 6.43
C GLU A 571 -14.38 10.48 6.88
N GLN A 572 -14.45 11.64 6.22
CA GLN A 572 -15.68 12.45 6.03
C GLN A 572 -15.36 13.86 5.50
N ARG A 573 -16.16 14.27 4.51
CA ARG A 573 -16.27 15.62 3.96
C ARG A 573 -16.83 16.59 4.99
N THR A 574 -16.25 17.78 5.08
CA THR A 574 -17.01 19.04 5.04
C THR A 574 -16.25 20.05 4.22
N SER A 575 -16.83 20.45 3.10
CA SER A 575 -16.36 21.54 2.26
C SER A 575 -16.59 22.87 2.97
N GLN A 576 -15.57 23.40 3.63
CA GLN A 576 -15.34 24.85 3.83
C GLN A 576 -14.03 25.08 4.60
N THR A 577 -13.08 25.71 3.91
CA THR A 577 -12.14 26.76 4.37
C THR A 577 -11.74 26.82 5.86
N HIS A 578 -10.41 26.88 6.06
CA HIS A 578 -9.65 27.03 7.32
C HIS A 578 -9.52 25.74 8.16
N LEU A 579 -8.39 25.06 7.96
CA LEU A 579 -7.85 24.02 8.84
C LEU A 579 -7.51 24.65 10.22
N GLN A 580 -8.50 24.77 11.11
CA GLN A 580 -8.23 24.61 12.52
C GLN A 580 -7.95 23.12 12.75
N VAL A 581 -6.67 22.80 12.92
CA VAL A 581 -6.22 21.45 13.25
C VAL A 581 -6.54 21.20 14.72
N GLU A 582 -7.78 20.79 15.00
CA GLU A 582 -8.05 20.07 16.25
C GLU A 582 -7.26 18.75 16.21
N ASN A 583 -6.64 18.42 17.34
CA ASN A 583 -5.77 17.28 17.65
C ASN A 583 -6.30 15.91 17.18
N LYS A 584 -6.38 15.67 15.88
CA LYS A 584 -6.64 14.35 15.30
C LYS A 584 -5.30 13.65 15.11
N ARG A 585 -5.19 12.52 15.82
CA ARG A 585 -4.11 11.50 15.84
C ARG A 585 -3.28 11.53 14.57
N THR A 586 -1.96 11.48 14.66
CA THR A 586 -1.10 11.22 13.49
C THR A 586 -0.89 9.71 13.36
N SER A 587 -1.03 9.15 12.16
CA SER A 587 -0.53 7.80 11.87
C SER A 587 0.96 7.91 11.56
N CYS A 588 1.79 7.16 12.29
CA CYS A 588 3.15 6.88 11.87
C CYS A 588 3.09 6.16 10.53
N VAL A 589 3.55 6.80 9.47
CA VAL A 589 3.68 6.12 8.18
C VAL A 589 5.09 5.60 8.09
N ASN A 590 5.22 4.28 8.15
CA ASN A 590 6.45 3.60 7.80
C ASN A 590 6.78 3.89 6.32
N ARG A 591 7.85 4.65 6.11
CA ARG A 591 8.61 4.80 4.86
C ARG A 591 7.80 5.24 3.64
N LEU A 592 7.69 6.55 3.44
CA LEU A 592 7.16 7.09 2.18
C LEU A 592 8.13 6.87 1.02
N MET A 593 7.60 6.61 -0.17
CA MET A 593 8.37 6.65 -1.42
C MET A 593 8.25 8.04 -2.05
N VAL A 594 9.39 8.72 -2.23
CA VAL A 594 9.45 9.99 -2.95
C VAL A 594 9.91 9.73 -4.37
N LEU A 595 9.01 9.91 -5.35
CA LEU A 595 9.36 9.76 -6.75
C LEU A 595 8.82 10.96 -7.56
N PRO A 596 9.67 11.66 -8.34
CA PRO A 596 9.24 12.83 -9.11
C PRO A 596 8.08 12.52 -10.05
N ARG A 597 7.09 13.43 -10.11
CA ARG A 597 5.91 13.27 -10.95
C ARG A 597 6.27 13.48 -12.43
N HIS A 598 6.55 12.39 -13.13
CA HIS A 598 6.50 12.40 -14.59
C HIS A 598 5.05 12.18 -15.05
N ARG A 599 4.56 13.05 -15.94
CA ARG A 599 3.28 12.86 -16.65
C ARG A 599 3.23 11.40 -17.14
N MET A 600 2.20 10.65 -16.75
CA MET A 600 1.98 9.26 -17.19
C MET A 600 1.75 9.13 -18.70
N GLU A 601 1.78 10.25 -19.42
CA GLU A 601 1.84 10.28 -20.86
C GLU A 601 3.31 10.21 -21.27
N GLU A 602 3.71 9.00 -21.63
CA GLU A 602 4.74 8.69 -22.62
C GLU A 602 5.15 9.97 -23.39
N ASN A 603 6.38 10.47 -23.19
CA ASN A 603 7.02 11.49 -24.03
C ASN A 603 7.19 10.93 -25.47
N GLY A 604 6.09 10.71 -26.21
CA GLY A 604 6.05 10.33 -27.63
C GLY A 604 6.72 9.01 -28.03
N LYS A 605 7.56 8.38 -27.19
CA LYS A 605 8.24 7.11 -27.49
C LYS A 605 7.29 5.95 -27.20
N LYS A 606 6.69 5.42 -28.27
CA LYS A 606 5.95 4.15 -28.22
C LYS A 606 6.91 3.02 -27.78
N SER A 607 6.43 2.14 -26.91
CA SER A 607 7.15 0.90 -26.56
C SER A 607 7.43 0.08 -27.81
N VAL A 608 8.67 -0.41 -27.96
CA VAL A 608 9.11 -1.22 -29.11
C VAL A 608 8.32 -2.53 -29.15
N LEU A 609 8.00 -3.13 -28.01
CA LEU A 609 7.13 -4.30 -27.98
C LEU A 609 5.78 -4.01 -28.65
N ARG A 610 5.18 -2.84 -28.43
CA ARG A 610 3.87 -2.49 -28.99
C ARG A 610 3.86 -2.26 -30.50
N THR A 611 5.03 -2.18 -31.14
CA THR A 611 5.10 -2.11 -32.60
C THR A 611 5.08 -3.49 -33.24
N ARG A 612 5.26 -4.59 -32.50
CA ARG A 612 5.30 -5.97 -33.05
C ARG A 612 3.95 -6.67 -32.95
N GLY A 613 3.59 -7.45 -33.97
CA GLY A 613 2.30 -8.15 -34.06
C GLY A 613 2.11 -9.19 -32.96
N TRP A 614 3.05 -10.14 -32.84
CA TRP A 614 3.02 -11.23 -31.87
C TRP A 614 2.83 -10.76 -30.42
N THR A 615 3.48 -9.67 -30.03
CA THR A 615 3.44 -9.15 -28.65
C THR A 615 2.05 -8.69 -28.20
N LEU A 616 1.11 -8.42 -29.11
CA LEU A 616 -0.26 -8.09 -28.75
C LEU A 616 -0.93 -9.29 -28.07
N GLN A 617 -0.75 -10.47 -28.67
CA GLN A 617 -1.29 -11.72 -28.15
C GLN A 617 -0.62 -12.08 -26.83
N GLU A 618 0.70 -11.94 -26.76
CA GLU A 618 1.48 -12.15 -25.54
C GLU A 618 0.98 -11.25 -24.39
N GLU A 619 0.73 -9.97 -24.65
CA GLU A 619 0.20 -9.02 -23.66
C GLU A 619 -1.24 -9.35 -23.21
N LEU A 620 -2.12 -9.70 -24.15
CA LEU A 620 -3.55 -9.91 -23.87
C LEU A 620 -3.87 -11.26 -23.22
N LEU A 621 -3.09 -12.30 -23.51
CA LEU A 621 -3.31 -13.64 -22.94
C LEU A 621 -2.60 -13.84 -21.59
N SER A 622 -1.53 -13.10 -21.33
CA SER A 622 -0.78 -13.24 -20.07
C SER A 622 -1.64 -12.89 -18.86
N ARG A 623 -1.62 -13.73 -17.82
CA ARG A 623 -2.36 -13.51 -16.55
C ARG A 623 -1.74 -12.40 -15.70
N ARG A 624 -0.42 -12.41 -15.62
CA ARG A 624 0.42 -11.45 -14.91
C ARG A 624 1.56 -11.01 -15.82
N MET A 625 1.94 -9.75 -15.77
CA MET A 625 3.10 -9.25 -16.51
C MET A 625 3.95 -8.34 -15.66
N LEU A 626 5.26 -8.56 -15.72
CA LEU A 626 6.29 -7.66 -15.21
C LEU A 626 6.89 -6.91 -16.40
N HIS A 627 6.69 -5.60 -16.42
CA HIS A 627 7.15 -4.73 -17.48
C HIS A 627 8.45 -4.05 -17.05
N CYS A 628 9.53 -4.31 -17.78
CA CYS A 628 10.81 -3.67 -17.57
C CYS A 628 10.91 -2.45 -18.50
N SER A 629 10.87 -1.24 -17.93
CA SER A 629 11.02 0.01 -18.69
C SER A 629 12.36 0.67 -18.39
N ASP A 630 12.69 1.74 -19.10
CA ASP A 630 13.95 2.48 -18.85
C ASP A 630 14.00 3.19 -17.50
N ARG A 631 12.88 3.30 -16.79
CA ARG A 631 12.77 4.13 -15.57
C ARG A 631 12.34 3.37 -14.34
N GLU A 632 11.41 2.44 -14.49
CA GLU A 632 10.86 1.66 -13.38
C GLU A 632 10.40 0.28 -13.82
N LEU A 633 10.35 -0.65 -12.88
CA LEU A 633 9.54 -1.86 -13.02
C LEU A 633 8.06 -1.53 -12.82
N SER A 634 7.20 -2.21 -13.56
CA SER A 634 5.76 -2.14 -13.33
C SER A 634 5.09 -3.49 -13.49
N TRP A 635 4.05 -3.72 -12.71
CA TRP A 635 3.33 -4.98 -12.63
C TRP A 635 1.88 -4.82 -13.05
N THR A 636 1.35 -5.78 -13.79
CA THR A 636 -0.08 -5.84 -14.15
C THR A 636 -0.61 -7.26 -14.01
N CYS A 637 -1.69 -7.43 -13.27
CA CYS A 637 -2.47 -8.68 -13.23
C CYS A 637 -3.90 -8.41 -13.75
N LEU A 638 -4.82 -9.34 -13.52
CA LEU A 638 -6.22 -9.20 -13.96
C LEU A 638 -7.02 -8.21 -13.11
N GLU A 639 -6.66 -7.98 -11.86
CA GLU A 639 -7.41 -7.10 -10.95
C GLU A 639 -6.70 -5.80 -10.58
N GLY A 640 -5.42 -5.66 -10.93
CA GLY A 640 -4.60 -4.58 -10.42
C GLY A 640 -3.38 -4.26 -11.26
N ARG A 641 -2.91 -3.03 -11.06
CA ARG A 641 -1.63 -2.55 -11.57
C ARG A 641 -0.85 -1.89 -10.45
N CYS A 642 0.45 -2.14 -10.44
CA CYS A 642 1.42 -1.45 -9.57
C CYS A 642 2.59 -0.96 -10.42
N THR A 643 3.26 0.09 -9.95
CA THR A 643 4.60 0.47 -10.45
C THR A 643 5.47 0.75 -9.24
N GLU A 644 6.79 0.84 -9.40
CA GLU A 644 7.64 1.19 -8.24
C GLU A 644 7.23 2.54 -7.64
N ARG A 645 6.72 3.47 -8.46
CA ARG A 645 6.15 4.74 -8.01
C ARG A 645 4.82 4.63 -7.28
N ILE A 646 3.97 3.72 -7.71
CA ILE A 646 2.66 3.48 -7.12
C ILE A 646 2.64 2.00 -6.73
N PRO A 647 3.33 1.63 -5.62
CA PRO A 647 3.45 0.24 -5.19
C PRO A 647 2.09 -0.32 -4.74
N GLU A 648 1.21 0.56 -4.27
CA GLU A 648 -0.14 0.23 -3.90
C GLU A 648 -0.95 -0.04 -5.16
N GLN A 649 -1.71 -1.13 -5.13
CA GLN A 649 -2.51 -1.54 -6.26
C GLN A 649 -3.55 -0.47 -6.62
N GLU A 650 -3.44 0.05 -7.84
CA GLU A 650 -4.53 0.74 -8.49
C GLU A 650 -5.60 -0.29 -8.88
N ASP A 651 -6.78 -0.23 -8.25
CA ASP A 651 -7.91 -1.09 -8.62
C ASP A 651 -8.39 -0.74 -10.03
N ILE A 652 -8.13 -1.64 -10.98
CA ILE A 652 -8.52 -1.46 -12.38
C ILE A 652 -9.94 -1.95 -12.65
N ARG A 653 -10.64 -2.56 -11.68
CA ARG A 653 -11.99 -3.15 -11.84
C ARG A 653 -13.05 -2.09 -12.17
N GLY A 654 -12.81 -0.82 -11.86
CA GLY A 654 -13.73 0.30 -12.14
C GLY A 654 -13.40 1.14 -13.37
N ARG A 655 -12.32 0.86 -14.12
CA ARG A 655 -11.91 1.69 -15.25
C ARG A 655 -12.60 1.25 -16.55
N ARG A 656 -13.34 2.15 -17.19
CA ARG A 656 -13.98 1.96 -18.51
C ARG A 656 -13.01 1.83 -19.71
N LYS A 657 -11.68 1.77 -19.49
CA LYS A 657 -10.73 1.60 -20.60
C LYS A 657 -10.73 0.13 -21.02
N TRP A 658 -11.19 -0.14 -22.25
CA TRP A 658 -11.37 -1.50 -22.79
C TRP A 658 -10.19 -2.44 -22.57
N LYS A 659 -8.96 -1.95 -22.69
CA LYS A 659 -7.74 -2.76 -22.52
C LYS A 659 -7.67 -3.53 -21.19
N TYR A 660 -8.26 -2.99 -20.12
CA TYR A 660 -8.24 -3.62 -18.81
C TYR A 660 -9.41 -4.59 -18.63
N ALA A 661 -10.59 -4.22 -19.12
CA ALA A 661 -11.76 -5.09 -19.07
C ALA A 661 -11.61 -6.31 -19.99
N MET A 662 -11.07 -6.10 -21.20
CA MET A 662 -10.97 -7.13 -22.22
C MET A 662 -9.91 -8.19 -21.92
N ARG A 663 -8.76 -7.81 -21.33
CA ARG A 663 -7.76 -8.79 -20.88
C ARG A 663 -8.33 -9.78 -19.85
N ARG A 664 -9.20 -9.32 -18.95
CA ARG A 664 -9.89 -10.23 -18.00
C ARG A 664 -10.85 -11.18 -18.71
N VAL A 665 -11.65 -10.66 -19.64
CA VAL A 665 -12.59 -11.46 -20.44
C VAL A 665 -11.84 -12.54 -21.23
N ILE A 666 -10.78 -12.15 -21.94
CA ILE A 666 -9.90 -13.04 -22.71
C ILE A 666 -9.33 -14.16 -21.83
N VAL A 667 -8.82 -13.83 -20.65
CA VAL A 667 -8.12 -14.81 -19.80
C VAL A 667 -9.09 -15.69 -19.00
N THR A 668 -10.20 -15.14 -18.50
CA THR A 668 -11.12 -15.87 -17.62
C THR A 668 -12.27 -16.55 -18.36
N GLY A 669 -12.59 -16.09 -19.57
CA GLY A 669 -13.76 -16.56 -20.32
C GLY A 669 -15.11 -16.10 -19.72
N ILE A 670 -15.11 -15.23 -18.71
CA ILE A 670 -16.34 -14.77 -18.03
C ILE A 670 -16.61 -13.29 -18.33
N ASP A 671 -17.87 -12.98 -18.62
CA ASP A 671 -18.42 -11.65 -18.85
C ASP A 671 -18.72 -10.90 -17.53
N GLY A 672 -17.78 -10.05 -17.09
CA GLY A 672 -18.07 -9.00 -16.11
C GLY A 672 -17.93 -9.38 -14.62
N TYR A 673 -17.75 -8.34 -13.80
CA TYR A 673 -17.65 -8.41 -12.35
C TYR A 673 -18.96 -7.90 -11.71
N GLY A 674 -19.18 -8.24 -10.44
CA GLY A 674 -20.41 -8.03 -9.66
C GLY A 674 -21.21 -6.75 -9.92
N ASN A 675 -22.54 -6.93 -9.96
CA ASN A 675 -23.68 -6.01 -9.85
C ASN A 675 -23.70 -4.62 -10.50
N LEU A 676 -22.64 -4.07 -11.12
CA LEU A 676 -22.69 -2.70 -11.64
C LEU A 676 -22.25 -2.45 -13.08
N ASN A 677 -21.65 -3.39 -13.83
CA ASN A 677 -21.48 -3.29 -15.30
C ASN A 677 -21.07 -4.64 -15.92
N LYS A 678 -22.00 -5.41 -16.48
CA LYS A 678 -21.66 -6.56 -17.36
C LYS A 678 -21.34 -6.04 -18.76
N LEU A 679 -20.23 -6.47 -19.36
CA LEU A 679 -19.96 -6.22 -20.78
C LEU A 679 -20.98 -7.03 -21.59
N THR A 680 -21.70 -6.37 -22.49
CA THR A 680 -22.61 -7.07 -23.40
C THR A 680 -21.82 -7.81 -24.49
N ARG A 681 -22.45 -8.77 -25.17
CA ARG A 681 -21.86 -9.43 -26.36
C ARG A 681 -21.44 -8.41 -27.42
N GLU A 682 -22.21 -7.34 -27.59
CA GLU A 682 -21.91 -6.24 -28.49
C GLU A 682 -20.67 -5.45 -28.04
N ASP A 683 -20.53 -5.16 -26.74
CA ASP A 683 -19.32 -4.54 -26.22
C ASP A 683 -18.08 -5.40 -26.47
N VAL A 684 -18.16 -6.72 -26.23
CA VAL A 684 -17.06 -7.65 -26.48
C VAL A 684 -16.67 -7.65 -27.97
N PHE A 685 -17.66 -7.68 -28.87
CA PHE A 685 -17.43 -7.61 -30.32
C PHE A 685 -16.82 -6.27 -30.77
N ASN A 686 -17.31 -5.13 -30.27
CA ASN A 686 -16.76 -3.81 -30.61
C ASN A 686 -15.30 -3.67 -30.14
N ASN A 687 -15.00 -4.16 -28.94
CA ASN A 687 -13.64 -4.20 -28.41
C ASN A 687 -12.73 -5.15 -29.20
N TRP A 688 -13.26 -6.26 -29.73
CA TRP A 688 -12.53 -7.12 -30.67
C TRP A 688 -12.10 -6.34 -31.92
N LEU A 689 -12.99 -5.52 -32.50
CA LEU A 689 -12.64 -4.67 -33.65
C LEU A 689 -11.52 -3.67 -33.31
N GLU A 690 -11.53 -3.08 -32.11
CA GLU A 690 -10.43 -2.21 -31.64
C GLU A 690 -9.10 -2.97 -31.47
N ILE A 691 -9.15 -4.22 -31.00
CA ILE A 691 -7.98 -5.11 -30.91
C ILE A 691 -7.41 -5.39 -32.30
N VAL A 692 -8.26 -5.75 -33.27
CA VAL A 692 -7.83 -5.99 -34.65
C VAL A 692 -7.27 -4.72 -35.28
N GLU A 693 -7.88 -3.55 -35.07
CA GLU A 693 -7.34 -2.28 -35.57
C GLU A 693 -5.97 -1.95 -34.95
N ASN A 694 -5.77 -2.26 -33.66
CA ASN A 694 -4.47 -2.11 -33.01
C ASN A 694 -3.45 -3.08 -33.62
N TYR A 695 -3.83 -4.34 -33.83
CA TYR A 695 -3.01 -5.39 -34.41
C TYR A 695 -2.51 -5.05 -35.81
N LEU A 696 -3.40 -4.57 -36.68
CA LEU A 696 -3.05 -4.21 -38.06
C LEU A 696 -2.06 -3.04 -38.17
N LYS A 697 -1.89 -2.25 -37.11
CA LYS A 697 -0.89 -1.17 -37.05
C LYS A 697 0.51 -1.67 -36.63
N ARG A 698 0.66 -2.97 -36.38
CA ARG A 698 1.90 -3.59 -35.90
C ARG A 698 2.63 -4.31 -37.02
N GLU A 699 3.94 -4.42 -36.85
CA GLU A 699 4.90 -5.03 -37.76
C GLU A 699 5.06 -6.52 -37.44
N LEU A 700 5.20 -7.34 -38.47
CA LEU A 700 5.49 -8.77 -38.38
C LEU A 700 6.78 -9.07 -39.12
N SER A 701 7.60 -9.94 -38.56
CA SER A 701 8.85 -10.38 -39.18
C SER A 701 8.58 -11.25 -40.42
N LYS A 702 7.54 -12.08 -40.38
CA LYS A 702 7.02 -12.87 -41.51
C LYS A 702 5.57 -12.48 -41.78
N PRO A 703 5.21 -11.94 -42.96
CA PRO A 703 3.82 -11.59 -43.27
C PRO A 703 2.85 -12.76 -43.16
N GLU A 704 3.32 -13.99 -43.36
CA GLU A 704 2.54 -15.24 -43.30
C GLU A 704 2.01 -15.52 -41.89
N ASP A 705 2.71 -15.05 -40.86
CA ASP A 705 2.34 -15.23 -39.44
C ASP A 705 1.12 -14.41 -39.02
N ARG A 706 0.56 -13.58 -39.92
CA ARG A 706 -0.45 -12.58 -39.58
C ARG A 706 -1.72 -13.14 -38.94
N LEU A 707 -2.12 -14.36 -39.30
CA LEU A 707 -3.28 -14.98 -38.66
C LEU A 707 -2.89 -15.70 -37.37
N ALA A 708 -1.77 -16.43 -37.38
CA ALA A 708 -1.27 -17.14 -36.21
C ALA A 708 -0.98 -16.20 -35.02
N ALA A 709 -0.45 -15.01 -35.30
CA ALA A 709 -0.06 -14.03 -34.28
C ALA A 709 -1.22 -13.36 -33.53
N ILE A 710 -2.47 -13.56 -33.94
CA ILE A 710 -3.67 -13.10 -33.21
C ILE A 710 -4.64 -14.25 -32.88
N GLN A 711 -4.40 -15.46 -33.39
CA GLN A 711 -5.32 -16.59 -33.31
C GLN A 711 -5.70 -16.93 -31.87
N GLY A 712 -4.75 -16.98 -30.94
CA GLY A 712 -5.03 -17.31 -29.53
C GLY A 712 -5.93 -16.28 -28.85
N VAL A 713 -5.80 -14.99 -29.20
CA VAL A 713 -6.73 -13.94 -28.73
C VAL A 713 -8.11 -14.15 -29.36
N GLN A 714 -8.16 -14.45 -30.66
CA GLN A 714 -9.41 -14.70 -31.37
C GLN A 714 -10.17 -15.90 -30.80
N GLU A 715 -9.49 -17.01 -30.50
CA GLU A 715 -10.07 -18.20 -29.89
C GLU A 715 -10.59 -17.94 -28.48
N ALA A 716 -9.85 -17.17 -27.67
CA ALA A 716 -10.31 -16.74 -26.35
C ALA A 716 -11.60 -15.91 -26.42
N ILE A 717 -11.68 -14.97 -27.36
CA ILE A 717 -12.88 -14.16 -27.58
C ILE A 717 -14.02 -15.00 -28.16
N GLY A 718 -13.74 -15.95 -29.04
CA GLY A 718 -14.73 -16.86 -29.63
C GLY A 718 -15.46 -17.68 -28.58
N ARG A 719 -14.73 -18.15 -27.56
CA ARG A 719 -15.33 -18.85 -26.40
C ARG A 719 -16.32 -17.96 -25.64
N VAL A 720 -16.01 -16.67 -25.49
CA VAL A 720 -16.89 -15.70 -24.80
C VAL A 720 -18.09 -15.32 -25.66
N LEU A 721 -17.86 -15.08 -26.96
CA LEU A 721 -18.91 -14.77 -27.92
C LEU A 721 -19.73 -16.01 -28.31
N ASN A 722 -19.35 -17.21 -27.86
CA ASN A 722 -19.95 -18.47 -28.29
C ASN A 722 -20.10 -18.52 -29.83
N ASP A 723 -19.05 -18.12 -30.54
CA ASP A 723 -19.00 -18.07 -32.01
C ASP A 723 -17.69 -18.69 -32.49
N THR A 724 -17.68 -19.21 -33.71
CA THR A 724 -16.52 -19.90 -34.29
C THR A 724 -15.62 -18.91 -35.00
N PRO A 725 -14.37 -18.72 -34.55
CA PRO A 725 -13.42 -17.84 -35.20
C PRO A 725 -12.93 -18.43 -36.53
N VAL A 726 -12.80 -17.59 -37.55
CA VAL A 726 -12.19 -17.94 -38.84
C VAL A 726 -11.36 -16.74 -39.30
N ALA A 727 -10.03 -16.80 -39.22
CA ALA A 727 -9.12 -15.79 -39.80
C ALA A 727 -9.50 -14.31 -39.54
N GLY A 728 -9.79 -13.95 -38.29
CA GLY A 728 -10.18 -12.60 -37.89
C GLY A 728 -11.69 -12.27 -37.96
N ILE A 729 -12.50 -13.11 -38.61
CA ILE A 729 -13.97 -12.99 -38.70
C ILE A 729 -14.67 -14.11 -37.92
N TRP A 730 -16.00 -14.01 -37.76
CA TRP A 730 -16.83 -14.97 -37.03
C TRP A 730 -17.77 -15.69 -37.99
N LYS A 731 -17.90 -17.02 -37.90
CA LYS A 731 -18.71 -17.82 -38.84
C LYS A 731 -20.22 -17.78 -38.53
N GLY A 732 -20.58 -17.57 -37.28
CA GLY A 732 -21.95 -17.64 -36.78
C GLY A 732 -22.70 -16.31 -36.89
N GLN A 733 -23.38 -15.93 -35.80
CA GLN A 733 -24.27 -14.78 -35.77
C GLN A 733 -23.55 -13.44 -35.99
N LEU A 734 -22.23 -13.41 -35.75
CA LEU A 734 -21.42 -12.21 -35.94
C LEU A 734 -20.79 -12.10 -37.34
N LEU A 735 -21.09 -13.03 -38.26
CA LEU A 735 -20.55 -12.98 -39.63
C LEU A 735 -20.92 -11.68 -40.35
N ALA A 736 -22.23 -11.35 -40.40
CA ALA A 736 -22.68 -10.14 -41.09
C ALA A 736 -22.05 -8.85 -40.51
N PRO A 737 -22.06 -8.61 -39.18
CA PRO A 737 -21.32 -7.49 -38.58
C PRO A 737 -19.81 -7.49 -38.89
N SER A 738 -19.17 -8.66 -38.93
CA SER A 738 -17.73 -8.79 -39.22
C SER A 738 -17.37 -8.35 -40.64
N LEU A 739 -18.25 -8.60 -41.60
CA LEU A 739 -18.07 -8.21 -43.00
C LEU A 739 -18.29 -6.71 -43.24
N LEU A 740 -18.90 -6.00 -42.29
CA LEU A 740 -19.18 -4.57 -42.39
C LEU A 740 -18.07 -3.67 -41.83
N TRP A 741 -16.98 -4.26 -41.32
CA TRP A 741 -15.87 -3.47 -40.79
C TRP A 741 -15.10 -2.76 -41.90
N LYS A 742 -14.77 -1.47 -41.66
CA LYS A 742 -13.95 -0.66 -42.55
C LYS A 742 -12.87 0.07 -41.75
N VAL A 743 -11.66 0.15 -42.29
CA VAL A 743 -10.62 1.01 -41.73
C VAL A 743 -10.92 2.44 -42.17
N SER A 744 -11.28 3.31 -41.22
CA SER A 744 -11.50 4.73 -41.54
C SER A 744 -10.17 5.37 -41.98
N ASP A 745 -10.12 5.88 -43.21
CA ASP A 745 -8.98 6.65 -43.72
C ASP A 745 -8.68 7.81 -42.73
N PRO A 746 -7.46 7.88 -42.15
CA PRO A 746 -7.08 8.96 -41.24
C PRO A 746 -7.34 10.36 -41.80
N LYS A 747 -7.25 10.53 -43.13
CA LYS A 747 -7.49 11.82 -43.81
C LYS A 747 -8.96 12.25 -43.79
N ALA A 748 -9.90 11.32 -43.67
CA ALA A 748 -11.34 11.62 -43.69
C ALA A 748 -11.84 12.25 -42.37
N LYS A 749 -11.21 11.95 -41.22
CA LYS A 749 -11.61 12.53 -39.92
C LYS A 749 -11.26 14.02 -39.78
N THR A 750 -10.22 14.48 -40.48
CA THR A 750 -9.81 15.90 -40.48
C THR A 750 -10.79 16.75 -41.29
N ALA A 751 -11.32 16.22 -42.40
CA ALA A 751 -12.35 16.88 -43.22
C ALA A 751 -13.72 16.97 -42.51
N ALA A 752 -14.09 15.96 -41.72
CA ALA A 752 -15.36 15.93 -40.99
C ALA A 752 -15.41 16.87 -39.76
N LYS A 753 -14.25 17.30 -39.23
CA LYS A 753 -14.18 18.31 -38.15
C LYS A 753 -14.20 19.74 -38.66
N GLN A 754 -13.71 19.99 -39.88
CA GLN A 754 -13.75 21.31 -40.51
C GLN A 754 -15.13 21.66 -41.10
N THR A 755 -16.01 20.68 -41.29
CA THR A 755 -17.35 20.88 -41.85
C THR A 755 -18.45 21.08 -40.80
N LYS A 756 -18.16 20.95 -39.49
CA LYS A 756 -19.14 21.15 -38.40
C LYS A 756 -19.13 22.53 -37.73
N THR A 757 -18.43 23.52 -38.31
CA THR A 757 -18.42 24.91 -37.82
C THR A 757 -19.03 25.92 -38.81
N GLY A 758 -19.84 25.48 -39.77
CA GLY A 758 -20.52 26.37 -40.72
C GLY A 758 -21.95 25.92 -41.03
N SER A 759 -22.90 26.84 -40.78
CA SER A 759 -24.37 26.78 -40.92
C SER A 759 -25.09 25.83 -39.94
N GLY A 760 -26.13 26.23 -39.19
CA GLY A 760 -27.01 27.39 -39.31
C GLY A 760 -28.40 26.93 -39.77
N ILE A 761 -29.38 27.08 -38.88
CA ILE A 761 -30.82 27.35 -39.13
C ILE A 761 -31.75 26.13 -39.34
N MET A 762 -32.82 26.10 -38.50
CA MET A 762 -34.22 25.59 -38.62
C MET A 762 -34.44 24.24 -39.32
N THR A 763 -35.23 23.29 -38.80
CA THR A 763 -36.51 23.29 -38.08
C THR A 763 -36.62 21.99 -37.28
#